data_AF-A0A094DEV9-F1
#
_entry.id   AF-A0A094DEV9-F1
#
_cell.length_a   1.000
_cell.length_b   1.000
_cell.length_c   1.000
_cell.angle_alpha   90.00
_cell.angle_beta   90.00
_cell.angle_gamma   90.00
#
_symmetry.space_group_name_H-M   'P 1'
#
loop_
_entity.id
_entity.type
_entity.pdbx_description
1 polymer ?
#
loop_
_entity_poly.entity_id
_entity_poly.type
_entity_poly.pdbx_seq_one_letter_code
_entity_poly.pdbx_strand_id
1 'polypeptide(L)'
;MTKERVAFLGPVSSYSHQAALGCFPEAEFELVPVVTIRDIFEAVQSGTASRGVVPFENSTNGSVVFTLDLFADRELSYPDISVCGEIYHDVHHYLLGHKSSTLPQETDGASTPTPAVPQPLKPRTHPLSSLDKIQRIYSHPQAFGQCELFLGAYLKGIERIDVSSTSKAAELVKEDTTGTSAAIASQAASVVHKLDVLASGIEDTSDNTTRFFVLRKGLENDKVDDAGLFAQAGAHEKSLVSFTVDHKSPGALADALDSFKKYQLNLTSINSRPSRIRPFQSLTSEPERLESGHLGQWRLQQQVMASVVRRVKALRPGISRTSRPNPPNGPDTLWEPDVCQRMKAKPPNYIFHTLHHSKSTAHQLLETALFPYLPTSVNRPLRDRPHSNSALELPAGYHLVHFPPPTVDLLDDGTDDTHFPGKPWVRRMWAGGSIEFSTGHKSKSLIRRPAKLQCVEKITDAVVKGSQENKKVWLDIRRRISLSTANSAKKAGLTGTEVETEMLEEGAIIERRNLVFMPAKTPAEAIEDVSKPVRTIKATINPDFRVSMVPDANLLFRFSALTFNAHRIHLDREYARNVEGFRNLVVHGPLSLLLMLKVLSSQMGRGQMVKSITYKNLAPLFADEKMTICVKRSERQPRRTPKNVSEDEALVHALSAVEQVAAEVDSGVTKWDVWVENAEGGYAVKGTAETVAPGYVKPPGVVRRL
;
A
#
# COMPACT_ATOMS: atom_id res chain seq x y z
N MET A 1 -35.34 -42.20 0.45
CA MET A 1 -34.86 -41.22 1.44
C MET A 1 -35.01 -39.85 0.83
N THR A 2 -35.60 -38.89 1.54
CA THR A 2 -35.65 -37.48 1.10
C THR A 2 -34.23 -36.92 1.12
N LYS A 3 -33.76 -36.39 -0.01
CA LYS A 3 -32.43 -35.77 -0.09
C LYS A 3 -32.36 -34.58 0.86
N GLU A 4 -31.19 -34.36 1.46
CA GLU A 4 -30.97 -33.17 2.26
C GLU A 4 -30.89 -31.94 1.36
N ARG A 5 -31.56 -30.86 1.76
CA ARG A 5 -31.64 -29.64 0.95
C ARG A 5 -30.50 -28.69 1.30
N VAL A 6 -29.85 -28.13 0.29
CA VAL A 6 -28.74 -27.17 0.42
C VAL A 6 -29.09 -25.89 -0.32
N ALA A 7 -29.27 -24.79 0.40
CA ALA A 7 -29.60 -23.50 -0.20
C ALA A 7 -28.35 -22.79 -0.74
N PHE A 8 -28.44 -22.13 -1.89
CA PHE A 8 -27.33 -21.33 -2.45
C PHE A 8 -27.86 -20.08 -3.17
N LEU A 9 -26.98 -19.08 -3.34
CA LEU A 9 -27.36 -17.85 -4.04
C LEU A 9 -27.53 -18.13 -5.55
N GLY A 10 -28.77 -18.09 -6.00
CA GLY A 10 -29.14 -18.36 -7.39
C GLY A 10 -28.66 -17.30 -8.38
N PRO A 11 -28.95 -17.49 -9.69
CA PRO A 11 -29.74 -18.59 -10.26
C PRO A 11 -28.95 -19.91 -10.37
N VAL A 12 -29.62 -20.97 -10.84
CA VAL A 12 -28.95 -22.19 -11.32
C VAL A 12 -27.91 -21.82 -12.37
N SER A 13 -26.76 -22.49 -12.36
CA SER A 13 -25.53 -22.21 -13.15
C SER A 13 -24.65 -21.06 -12.64
N SER A 14 -25.01 -20.39 -11.55
CA SER A 14 -24.16 -19.35 -10.95
C SER A 14 -22.84 -19.92 -10.43
N TYR A 15 -21.88 -19.06 -10.09
CA TYR A 15 -20.65 -19.49 -9.41
C TYR A 15 -20.95 -20.09 -8.02
N SER A 16 -21.98 -19.60 -7.32
CA SER A 16 -22.45 -20.20 -6.06
C SER A 16 -23.04 -21.60 -6.28
N HIS A 17 -23.75 -21.82 -7.39
CA HIS A 17 -24.26 -23.14 -7.76
C HIS A 17 -23.11 -24.13 -7.99
N GLN A 18 -22.07 -23.72 -8.72
CA GLN A 18 -20.90 -24.56 -8.98
C GLN A 18 -20.10 -24.85 -7.70
N ALA A 19 -19.95 -23.86 -6.82
CA ALA A 19 -19.34 -24.07 -5.51
C ALA A 19 -20.13 -25.12 -4.70
N ALA A 20 -21.47 -25.02 -4.70
CA ALA A 20 -22.32 -26.00 -4.04
C ALA A 20 -22.19 -27.41 -4.66
N LEU A 21 -22.22 -27.54 -5.99
CA LEU A 21 -22.04 -28.83 -6.70
C LEU A 21 -20.70 -29.50 -6.38
N GLY A 22 -19.63 -28.73 -6.22
CA GLY A 22 -18.30 -29.27 -5.91
C GLY A 22 -18.21 -29.94 -4.54
N CYS A 23 -19.12 -29.61 -3.62
CA CYS A 23 -19.13 -30.12 -2.25
C CYS A 23 -20.34 -31.03 -1.95
N PHE A 24 -21.45 -30.84 -2.64
CA PHE A 24 -22.72 -31.51 -2.39
C PHE A 24 -23.19 -32.20 -3.68
N PRO A 25 -22.85 -33.49 -3.87
CA PRO A 25 -23.26 -34.24 -5.04
C PRO A 25 -24.79 -34.32 -5.14
N GLU A 26 -25.35 -34.04 -6.33
CA GLU A 26 -26.79 -34.07 -6.56
C GLU A 26 -27.42 -35.46 -6.37
N ALA A 27 -26.61 -36.52 -6.32
CA ALA A 27 -27.08 -37.87 -5.99
C ALA A 27 -27.62 -37.95 -4.55
N GLU A 28 -27.04 -37.18 -3.62
CA GLU A 28 -27.30 -37.22 -2.18
C GLU A 28 -28.04 -35.98 -1.68
N PHE A 29 -27.79 -34.82 -2.31
CA PHE A 29 -28.34 -33.54 -1.90
C PHE A 29 -29.27 -32.94 -2.96
N GLU A 30 -30.24 -32.14 -2.52
CA GLU A 30 -31.08 -31.28 -3.36
C GLU A 30 -30.57 -29.84 -3.25
N LEU A 31 -29.99 -29.30 -4.33
CA LEU A 31 -29.52 -27.92 -4.36
C LEU A 31 -30.69 -26.97 -4.67
N VAL A 32 -30.93 -26.02 -3.78
CA VAL A 32 -32.07 -25.10 -3.85
C VAL A 32 -31.58 -23.67 -4.11
N PRO A 33 -31.83 -23.08 -5.30
CA PRO A 33 -31.49 -21.69 -5.55
C PRO A 33 -32.42 -20.77 -4.77
N VAL A 34 -31.86 -19.74 -4.14
CA VAL A 34 -32.61 -18.66 -3.50
C VAL A 34 -32.16 -17.30 -4.02
N VAL A 35 -32.96 -16.25 -3.78
CA VAL A 35 -32.79 -14.95 -4.45
C VAL A 35 -31.75 -14.09 -3.76
N THR A 36 -31.71 -14.12 -2.43
CA THR A 36 -30.79 -13.30 -1.64
C THR A 36 -29.94 -14.12 -0.67
N ILE A 37 -28.81 -13.56 -0.23
CA ILE A 37 -27.97 -14.19 0.81
C ILE A 37 -28.74 -14.32 2.12
N ARG A 38 -29.64 -13.38 2.44
CA ARG A 38 -30.51 -13.44 3.62
C ARG A 38 -31.42 -14.68 3.57
N ASP A 39 -32.00 -14.97 2.41
CA ASP A 39 -32.88 -16.13 2.23
C ASP A 39 -32.16 -17.45 2.54
N ILE A 40 -30.84 -17.51 2.32
CA ILE A 40 -30.01 -18.68 2.67
C ILE A 40 -29.93 -18.83 4.19
N PHE A 41 -29.66 -17.74 4.91
CA PHE A 41 -29.65 -17.73 6.37
C PHE A 41 -31.02 -18.12 6.92
N GLU A 42 -32.11 -17.58 6.37
CA GLU A 42 -33.49 -17.92 6.79
C GLU A 42 -33.84 -19.38 6.50
N ALA A 43 -33.44 -19.92 5.35
CA ALA A 43 -33.66 -21.32 4.99
C ALA A 43 -32.94 -22.27 5.94
N VAL A 44 -31.70 -21.97 6.33
CA VAL A 44 -30.93 -22.76 7.30
C VAL A 44 -31.49 -22.59 8.72
N GLN A 45 -31.79 -21.36 9.13
CA GLN A 45 -32.37 -21.04 10.44
C GLN A 45 -33.71 -21.74 10.67
N SER A 46 -34.59 -21.75 9.67
CA SER A 46 -35.90 -22.41 9.73
C SER A 46 -35.82 -23.94 9.61
N GLY A 47 -34.67 -24.49 9.20
CA GLY A 47 -34.52 -25.92 8.88
C GLY A 47 -35.13 -26.32 7.53
N THR A 48 -35.58 -25.36 6.72
CA THR A 48 -36.06 -25.60 5.34
C THR A 48 -34.94 -26.10 4.42
N ALA A 49 -33.70 -25.71 4.72
CA ALA A 49 -32.48 -26.27 4.19
C ALA A 49 -31.57 -26.75 5.33
N SER A 50 -30.94 -27.91 5.15
CA SER A 50 -29.98 -28.47 6.10
C SER A 50 -28.67 -27.69 6.13
N ARG A 51 -28.26 -27.14 4.98
CA ARG A 51 -27.03 -26.39 4.77
C ARG A 51 -27.27 -25.19 3.86
N GLY A 52 -26.37 -24.21 3.93
CA GLY A 52 -26.40 -23.03 3.05
C GLY A 52 -25.02 -22.68 2.52
N VAL A 53 -24.87 -22.37 1.24
CA VAL A 53 -23.60 -21.96 0.63
C VAL A 53 -23.62 -20.46 0.34
N VAL A 54 -22.81 -19.69 1.07
CA VAL A 54 -22.78 -18.23 0.98
C VAL A 54 -21.40 -17.73 0.53
N PRO A 55 -21.32 -16.78 -0.42
CA PRO A 55 -20.04 -16.20 -0.82
C PRO A 55 -19.49 -15.30 0.30
N PHE A 56 -18.19 -15.37 0.55
CA PHE A 56 -17.55 -14.65 1.66
C PHE A 56 -16.51 -13.63 1.20
N GLU A 57 -15.61 -13.98 0.29
CA GLU A 57 -14.59 -13.07 -0.26
C GLU A 57 -14.19 -13.49 -1.67
N ASN A 58 -13.85 -12.52 -2.53
CA ASN A 58 -13.31 -12.74 -3.87
C ASN A 58 -11.91 -12.12 -3.98
N SER A 59 -10.96 -12.81 -4.63
CA SER A 59 -9.56 -12.35 -4.72
C SER A 59 -9.39 -11.02 -5.47
N THR A 60 -10.31 -10.69 -6.38
CA THR A 60 -10.29 -9.46 -7.18
C THR A 60 -11.12 -8.33 -6.55
N ASN A 61 -12.23 -8.68 -5.89
CA ASN A 61 -13.24 -7.70 -5.44
C ASN A 61 -13.39 -7.58 -3.91
N GLY A 62 -12.66 -8.37 -3.14
CA GLY A 62 -12.67 -8.33 -1.68
C GLY A 62 -13.89 -9.00 -1.04
N SER A 63 -14.17 -8.65 0.21
CA SER A 63 -15.17 -9.33 1.04
C SER A 63 -16.62 -9.04 0.63
N VAL A 64 -17.47 -10.06 0.71
CA VAL A 64 -18.92 -9.94 0.47
C VAL A 64 -19.59 -9.36 1.71
N VAL A 65 -19.82 -8.05 1.65
CA VAL A 65 -20.36 -7.25 2.75
C VAL A 65 -21.68 -7.78 3.33
N PHE A 66 -22.60 -8.26 2.48
CA PHE A 66 -23.90 -8.74 2.92
C PHE A 66 -23.78 -9.99 3.82
N THR A 67 -22.89 -10.92 3.48
CA THR A 67 -22.61 -12.11 4.29
C THR A 67 -22.03 -11.71 5.66
N LEU A 68 -21.11 -10.74 5.69
CA LEU A 68 -20.56 -10.21 6.95
C LEU A 68 -21.64 -9.58 7.84
N ASP A 69 -22.57 -8.82 7.25
CA ASP A 69 -23.64 -8.14 7.98
C ASP A 69 -24.67 -9.15 8.54
N LEU A 70 -24.87 -10.31 7.90
CA LEU A 70 -25.75 -11.38 8.41
C LEU A 70 -25.09 -12.16 9.55
N PHE A 71 -23.79 -12.49 9.45
CA PHE A 71 -23.03 -13.10 10.56
C PHE A 71 -22.86 -12.19 11.77
N ALA A 72 -22.91 -10.87 11.56
CA ALA A 72 -22.94 -9.92 12.66
C ALA A 72 -24.17 -10.11 13.56
N ASP A 73 -25.25 -10.66 12.99
CA ASP A 73 -26.50 -11.09 13.64
C ASP A 73 -26.99 -10.15 14.76
N ARG A 74 -27.10 -8.87 14.43
CA ARG A 74 -27.32 -7.79 15.41
C ARG A 74 -28.69 -7.86 16.07
N GLU A 75 -29.65 -8.43 15.37
CA GLU A 75 -31.03 -8.63 15.82
C GLU A 75 -31.23 -10.02 16.44
N LEU A 76 -30.15 -10.82 16.56
CA LEU A 76 -30.20 -12.21 17.03
C LEU A 76 -31.22 -13.05 16.25
N SER A 77 -31.31 -12.80 14.95
CA SER A 77 -32.19 -13.50 14.01
C SER A 77 -31.66 -14.88 13.64
N TYR A 78 -30.34 -15.09 13.78
CA TYR A 78 -29.63 -16.30 13.38
C TYR A 78 -28.71 -16.86 14.49
N PRO A 79 -29.20 -17.02 15.74
CA PRO A 79 -28.37 -17.22 16.92
C PRO A 79 -27.66 -18.58 16.97
N ASP A 80 -28.13 -19.55 16.20
CA ASP A 80 -27.62 -20.92 16.13
C ASP A 80 -27.12 -21.29 14.72
N ILE A 81 -26.80 -20.31 13.87
CA ILE A 81 -26.07 -20.56 12.63
C ILE A 81 -24.56 -20.65 12.89
N SER A 82 -23.94 -21.72 12.40
CA SER A 82 -22.49 -21.94 12.45
C SER A 82 -21.91 -22.20 11.05
N VAL A 83 -20.61 -21.93 10.90
CA VAL A 83 -19.84 -22.29 9.70
C VAL A 83 -19.25 -23.69 9.91
N CYS A 84 -19.60 -24.63 9.04
CA CYS A 84 -19.13 -26.02 9.10
C CYS A 84 -18.13 -26.39 8.01
N GLY A 85 -17.92 -25.51 7.03
CA GLY A 85 -16.98 -25.72 5.94
C GLY A 85 -16.70 -24.45 5.15
N GLU A 86 -15.69 -24.52 4.29
CA GLU A 86 -15.35 -23.48 3.33
C GLU A 86 -15.04 -24.10 1.96
N ILE A 87 -15.35 -23.37 0.90
CA ILE A 87 -15.16 -23.81 -0.48
C ILE A 87 -14.40 -22.70 -1.21
N TYR A 88 -13.34 -23.04 -1.92
CA TYR A 88 -12.65 -22.13 -2.82
C TYR A 88 -13.00 -22.53 -4.26
N HIS A 89 -13.55 -21.59 -5.02
CA HIS A 89 -13.98 -21.82 -6.39
C HIS A 89 -13.31 -20.81 -7.32
N ASP A 90 -12.55 -21.34 -8.28
CA ASP A 90 -11.89 -20.54 -9.31
C ASP A 90 -12.90 -20.07 -10.36
N VAL A 91 -12.90 -18.77 -10.62
CA VAL A 91 -13.84 -18.08 -11.50
C VAL A 91 -13.23 -18.01 -12.89
N HIS A 92 -13.75 -18.83 -13.80
CA HIS A 92 -13.40 -18.80 -15.22
C HIS A 92 -14.59 -18.37 -16.06
N HIS A 93 -14.38 -17.36 -16.91
CA HIS A 93 -15.40 -16.84 -17.80
C HIS A 93 -15.34 -17.54 -19.16
N TYR A 94 -16.51 -17.86 -19.68
CA TYR A 94 -16.71 -18.47 -20.97
C TYR A 94 -17.60 -17.58 -21.82
N LEU A 95 -17.26 -17.43 -23.10
CA LEU A 95 -18.15 -16.84 -24.08
C LEU A 95 -19.07 -17.95 -24.60
N LEU A 96 -20.38 -17.81 -24.37
CA LEU A 96 -21.40 -18.77 -24.74
C LEU A 96 -22.30 -18.20 -25.83
N GLY A 97 -22.75 -19.04 -26.76
CA GLY A 97 -23.70 -18.65 -27.82
C GLY A 97 -24.05 -19.84 -28.70
N HIS A 98 -24.49 -19.58 -29.93
CA HIS A 98 -24.78 -20.63 -30.91
C HIS A 98 -23.66 -20.72 -31.94
N LYS A 99 -23.07 -21.90 -32.12
CA LYS A 99 -22.04 -22.11 -33.16
C LYS A 99 -22.64 -21.91 -34.55
N SER A 100 -21.96 -21.10 -35.36
CA SER A 100 -22.17 -21.14 -36.81
C SER A 100 -21.53 -22.42 -37.35
N SER A 101 -22.22 -23.16 -38.22
CA SER A 101 -21.76 -24.40 -38.86
C SER A 101 -20.59 -24.22 -39.85
N THR A 102 -19.88 -23.10 -39.78
CA THR A 102 -18.76 -22.75 -40.65
C THR A 102 -17.49 -22.62 -39.81
N LEU A 103 -16.51 -23.51 -40.07
CA LEU A 103 -15.17 -23.45 -39.49
C LEU A 103 -14.50 -22.09 -39.81
N PRO A 104 -13.70 -21.51 -38.89
CA PRO A 104 -13.02 -20.26 -39.16
C PRO A 104 -11.97 -20.45 -40.26
N GLN A 105 -12.09 -19.63 -41.31
CA GLN A 105 -11.11 -19.53 -42.39
C GLN A 105 -9.96 -18.67 -41.87
N GLU A 106 -8.73 -19.22 -41.83
CA GLU A 106 -7.52 -18.46 -41.50
C GLU A 106 -7.39 -17.29 -42.48
N THR A 107 -7.52 -16.07 -41.99
CA THR A 107 -7.17 -14.86 -42.74
C THR A 107 -5.80 -14.39 -42.28
N ASP A 108 -4.78 -14.76 -43.06
CA ASP A 108 -3.45 -14.16 -43.01
C ASP A 108 -3.55 -12.70 -43.45
N GLY A 109 -3.86 -11.82 -42.50
CA GLY A 109 -3.84 -10.37 -42.67
C GLY A 109 -2.49 -9.78 -42.29
N ALA A 110 -1.49 -9.92 -43.16
CA ALA A 110 -0.25 -9.17 -43.05
C ALA A 110 -0.55 -7.65 -43.09
N SER A 111 -0.38 -6.97 -41.96
CA SER A 111 -0.45 -5.50 -41.89
C SER A 111 0.93 -4.91 -41.68
N THR A 112 1.34 -4.10 -42.65
CA THR A 112 2.52 -3.24 -42.73
C THR A 112 2.67 -2.36 -41.47
N PRO A 113 3.90 -2.08 -40.97
CA PRO A 113 4.09 -1.43 -39.68
C PRO A 113 3.84 0.08 -39.74
N THR A 114 2.86 0.55 -38.97
CA THR A 114 2.73 1.96 -38.60
C THR A 114 3.40 2.17 -37.23
N PRO A 115 4.28 3.16 -37.04
CA PRO A 115 4.89 3.42 -35.74
C PRO A 115 3.91 4.15 -34.80
N ALA A 116 3.99 3.81 -33.51
CA ALA A 116 3.48 4.53 -32.33
C ALA A 116 2.06 4.22 -31.81
N VAL A 117 1.91 3.12 -31.05
CA VAL A 117 1.08 2.97 -29.83
C VAL A 117 1.76 1.85 -28.98
N PRO A 118 1.84 1.93 -27.63
CA PRO A 118 2.32 0.79 -26.84
C PRO A 118 1.45 -0.43 -27.14
N GLN A 119 2.06 -1.57 -27.43
CA GLN A 119 1.35 -2.78 -27.84
C GLN A 119 0.19 -3.08 -26.87
N PRO A 120 -1.08 -3.13 -27.31
CA PRO A 120 -2.17 -3.53 -26.44
C PRO A 120 -1.89 -4.94 -25.91
N LEU A 121 -2.13 -5.15 -24.62
CA LEU A 121 -2.03 -6.47 -23.99
C LEU A 121 -2.83 -7.46 -24.86
N LYS A 122 -2.16 -8.52 -25.33
CA LYS A 122 -2.82 -9.54 -26.13
C LYS A 122 -3.76 -10.35 -25.23
N PRO A 123 -4.96 -10.70 -25.71
CA PRO A 123 -5.87 -11.59 -24.99
C PRO A 123 -5.18 -12.93 -24.73
N ARG A 124 -5.51 -13.55 -23.59
CA ARG A 124 -4.89 -14.81 -23.15
C ARG A 124 -5.32 -16.01 -23.98
N THR A 125 -6.48 -15.90 -24.65
CA THR A 125 -7.15 -16.99 -25.35
C THR A 125 -7.71 -16.52 -26.68
N HIS A 126 -8.02 -17.48 -27.55
CA HIS A 126 -8.57 -17.27 -28.88
C HIS A 126 -9.98 -17.87 -28.97
N PRO A 127 -10.86 -17.35 -29.85
CA PRO A 127 -12.15 -17.98 -30.12
C PRO A 127 -12.00 -19.42 -30.62
N LEU A 128 -12.89 -20.30 -30.17
CA LEU A 128 -13.00 -21.71 -30.59
C LEU A 128 -13.85 -21.87 -31.88
N SER A 129 -14.58 -20.82 -32.27
CA SER A 129 -15.42 -20.77 -33.47
C SER A 129 -15.51 -19.34 -34.01
N SER A 130 -16.00 -19.16 -35.25
CA SER A 130 -16.25 -17.83 -35.81
C SER A 130 -17.26 -17.06 -34.93
N LEU A 131 -16.98 -15.77 -34.72
CA LEU A 131 -17.78 -14.84 -33.93
C LEU A 131 -18.49 -13.79 -34.80
N ASP A 132 -18.43 -13.91 -36.12
CA ASP A 132 -18.82 -12.86 -37.08
C ASP A 132 -20.31 -12.49 -37.04
N LYS A 133 -21.15 -13.40 -36.51
CA LYS A 133 -22.60 -13.21 -36.38
C LYS A 133 -23.01 -12.55 -35.07
N ILE A 134 -22.10 -12.42 -34.10
CA ILE A 134 -22.40 -11.87 -32.79
C ILE A 134 -22.55 -10.35 -32.89
N GLN A 135 -23.72 -9.84 -32.50
CA GLN A 135 -24.08 -8.43 -32.53
C GLN A 135 -24.24 -7.83 -31.14
N ARG A 136 -24.54 -8.66 -30.14
CA ARG A 136 -24.71 -8.24 -28.75
C ARG A 136 -24.18 -9.27 -27.75
N ILE A 137 -23.70 -8.78 -26.61
CA ILE A 137 -23.17 -9.59 -25.52
C ILE A 137 -23.89 -9.22 -24.23
N TYR A 138 -24.40 -10.22 -23.52
CA TYR A 138 -25.02 -10.07 -22.21
C TYR A 138 -24.07 -10.53 -21.11
N SER A 139 -23.98 -9.78 -20.01
CA SER A 139 -23.39 -10.27 -18.76
C SER A 139 -23.66 -9.33 -17.60
N HIS A 140 -23.20 -9.73 -16.41
CA HIS A 140 -23.13 -8.83 -15.27
C HIS A 140 -21.99 -7.80 -15.48
N PRO A 141 -22.15 -6.51 -15.09
CA PRO A 141 -21.14 -5.47 -15.28
C PRO A 141 -19.73 -5.86 -14.80
N GLN A 142 -19.66 -6.58 -13.68
CA GLN A 142 -18.40 -7.07 -13.12
C GLN A 142 -17.70 -8.09 -14.02
N ALA A 143 -18.43 -8.94 -14.74
CA ALA A 143 -17.85 -9.91 -15.66
C ALA A 143 -17.33 -9.23 -16.94
N PHE A 144 -17.99 -8.18 -17.41
CA PHE A 144 -17.46 -7.35 -18.51
C PHE A 144 -16.12 -6.73 -18.15
N GLY A 145 -16.02 -6.10 -16.97
CA GLY A 145 -14.78 -5.49 -16.49
C GLY A 145 -13.64 -6.50 -16.22
N GLN A 146 -13.93 -7.80 -16.25
CA GLN A 146 -12.95 -8.88 -16.10
C GLN A 146 -12.54 -9.51 -17.44
N CYS A 147 -13.10 -9.10 -18.58
CA CYS A 147 -12.86 -9.71 -19.90
C CYS A 147 -12.51 -8.66 -20.97
N GLU A 148 -11.98 -7.49 -20.60
CA GLU A 148 -11.83 -6.36 -21.52
C GLU A 148 -10.82 -6.64 -22.63
N LEU A 149 -9.75 -7.40 -22.36
CA LEU A 149 -8.73 -7.70 -23.37
C LEU A 149 -9.28 -8.61 -24.47
N PHE A 150 -10.04 -9.64 -24.10
CA PHE A 150 -10.67 -10.54 -25.06
C PHE A 150 -11.72 -9.82 -25.90
N LEU A 151 -12.60 -9.04 -25.25
CA LEU A 151 -13.64 -8.29 -25.93
C LEU A 151 -13.07 -7.21 -26.86
N GLY A 152 -12.03 -6.51 -26.43
CA GLY A 152 -11.35 -5.50 -27.24
C GLY A 152 -10.65 -6.05 -28.47
N ALA A 153 -10.18 -7.31 -28.40
CA ALA A 153 -9.49 -7.97 -29.50
C ALA A 153 -10.44 -8.61 -30.52
N TYR A 154 -11.51 -9.29 -30.08
CA TYR A 154 -12.34 -10.13 -30.95
C TYR A 154 -13.76 -9.62 -31.19
N LEU A 155 -14.29 -8.75 -30.32
CA LEU A 155 -15.68 -8.31 -30.35
C LEU A 155 -15.77 -6.78 -30.24
N LYS A 156 -14.88 -6.09 -30.96
CA LYS A 156 -14.78 -4.63 -30.93
C LYS A 156 -16.02 -4.00 -31.60
N GLY A 157 -16.69 -3.10 -30.88
CA GLY A 157 -17.86 -2.38 -31.38
C GLY A 157 -19.19 -3.15 -31.27
N ILE A 158 -19.16 -4.35 -30.69
CA ILE A 158 -20.35 -5.15 -30.38
C ILE A 158 -21.07 -4.55 -29.15
N GLU A 159 -22.40 -4.53 -29.18
CA GLU A 159 -23.22 -3.98 -28.11
C GLU A 159 -23.07 -4.81 -26.82
N ARG A 160 -22.83 -4.15 -25.69
CA ARG A 160 -22.73 -4.80 -24.37
C ARG A 160 -23.94 -4.44 -23.53
N ILE A 161 -24.67 -5.44 -23.05
CA ILE A 161 -25.92 -5.26 -22.31
C ILE A 161 -25.78 -5.83 -20.90
N ASP A 162 -25.92 -4.94 -19.93
CA ASP A 162 -25.84 -5.27 -18.50
C ASP A 162 -27.10 -6.00 -18.03
N VAL A 163 -26.90 -7.10 -17.32
CA VAL A 163 -27.98 -7.90 -16.73
C VAL A 163 -27.67 -8.29 -15.29
N SER A 164 -28.69 -8.79 -14.59
CA SER A 164 -28.62 -9.05 -13.14
C SER A 164 -27.66 -10.16 -12.73
N SER A 165 -27.31 -11.10 -13.62
CA SER A 165 -26.33 -12.16 -13.34
C SER A 165 -25.75 -12.76 -14.62
N THR A 166 -24.60 -13.41 -14.50
CA THR A 166 -23.99 -14.18 -15.61
C THR A 166 -24.87 -15.35 -16.06
N SER A 167 -25.60 -15.99 -15.14
CA SER A 167 -26.59 -17.02 -15.48
C SER A 167 -27.78 -16.44 -16.23
N LYS A 168 -28.27 -15.25 -15.85
CA LYS A 168 -29.36 -14.57 -16.58
C LYS A 168 -28.92 -14.21 -18.00
N ALA A 169 -27.65 -13.86 -18.21
CA ALA A 169 -27.12 -13.63 -19.54
C ALA A 169 -27.23 -14.89 -20.44
N ALA A 170 -26.82 -16.06 -19.91
CA ALA A 170 -26.95 -17.31 -20.65
C ALA A 170 -28.41 -17.69 -20.93
N GLU A 171 -29.32 -17.41 -20.00
CA GLU A 171 -30.76 -17.60 -20.22
C GLU A 171 -31.29 -16.73 -21.37
N LEU A 172 -30.94 -15.44 -21.41
CA LEU A 172 -31.37 -14.53 -22.48
C LEU A 172 -30.81 -14.95 -23.85
N VAL A 173 -29.57 -15.44 -23.90
CA VAL A 173 -28.98 -15.94 -25.15
C VAL A 173 -29.67 -17.22 -25.62
N LYS A 174 -30.07 -18.10 -24.71
CA LYS A 174 -30.87 -19.29 -25.06
C LYS A 174 -32.22 -18.92 -25.68
N GLU A 175 -32.82 -17.82 -25.24
CA GLU A 175 -34.09 -17.31 -25.79
C GLU A 175 -33.91 -16.64 -27.17
N ASP A 176 -32.68 -16.24 -27.53
CA ASP A 176 -32.36 -15.64 -28.82
C ASP A 176 -32.31 -16.67 -29.95
N THR A 177 -33.42 -16.78 -30.69
CA THR A 177 -33.53 -17.64 -31.88
C THR A 177 -32.74 -17.15 -33.10
N THR A 178 -32.21 -15.92 -33.08
CA THR A 178 -31.45 -15.36 -34.20
C THR A 178 -30.00 -15.86 -34.24
N GLY A 179 -29.48 -16.37 -33.12
CA GLY A 179 -28.08 -16.79 -32.98
C GLY A 179 -27.07 -15.65 -33.05
N THR A 180 -27.52 -14.40 -32.85
CA THR A 180 -26.67 -13.19 -32.92
C THR A 180 -26.24 -12.68 -31.54
N SER A 181 -26.71 -13.30 -30.47
CA SER A 181 -26.35 -12.93 -29.10
C SER A 181 -25.32 -13.89 -28.50
N ALA A 182 -24.46 -13.35 -27.64
CA ALA A 182 -23.54 -14.13 -26.81
C ALA A 182 -23.65 -13.73 -25.33
N ALA A 183 -23.22 -14.62 -24.44
CA ALA A 183 -23.20 -14.40 -23.00
C ALA A 183 -21.79 -14.63 -22.44
N ILE A 184 -21.37 -13.80 -21.48
CA ILE A 184 -20.23 -14.13 -20.63
C ILE A 184 -20.77 -14.80 -19.37
N ALA A 185 -20.46 -16.07 -19.18
CA ALA A 185 -20.96 -16.86 -18.07
C ALA A 185 -20.02 -18.01 -17.67
N SER A 186 -20.44 -18.79 -16.68
CA SER A 186 -19.73 -19.99 -16.25
C SER A 186 -19.84 -21.12 -17.28
N GLN A 187 -18.95 -22.10 -17.19
CA GLN A 187 -19.07 -23.31 -18.00
C GLN A 187 -20.38 -24.06 -17.71
N ALA A 188 -20.83 -24.11 -16.46
CA ALA A 188 -22.07 -24.78 -16.08
C ALA A 188 -23.29 -24.22 -16.83
N ALA A 189 -23.29 -22.91 -17.13
CA ALA A 189 -24.37 -22.30 -17.89
C ALA A 189 -24.48 -22.84 -19.33
N SER A 190 -23.36 -23.26 -19.95
CA SER A 190 -23.38 -23.90 -21.27
C SER A 190 -24.18 -25.21 -21.26
N VAL A 191 -23.98 -26.03 -20.23
CA VAL A 191 -24.66 -27.33 -20.07
C VAL A 191 -26.14 -27.12 -19.75
N VAL A 192 -26.44 -26.25 -18.78
CA VAL A 192 -27.82 -25.99 -18.32
C VAL A 192 -28.68 -25.38 -19.44
N HIS A 193 -28.13 -24.42 -20.17
CA HIS A 193 -28.88 -23.70 -21.21
C HIS A 193 -28.69 -24.30 -22.61
N LYS A 194 -27.89 -25.37 -22.76
CA LYS A 194 -27.55 -26.00 -24.04
C LYS A 194 -26.96 -25.02 -25.05
N LEU A 195 -26.06 -24.16 -24.57
CA LEU A 195 -25.32 -23.21 -25.40
C LEU A 195 -23.94 -23.76 -25.75
N ASP A 196 -23.43 -23.37 -26.91
CA ASP A 196 -22.07 -23.71 -27.31
C ASP A 196 -21.05 -22.81 -26.59
N VAL A 197 -19.92 -23.40 -26.22
CA VAL A 197 -18.75 -22.65 -25.78
C VAL A 197 -18.02 -22.11 -27.02
N LEU A 198 -18.07 -20.79 -27.20
CA LEU A 198 -17.42 -20.07 -28.29
C LEU A 198 -15.99 -19.65 -27.92
N ALA A 199 -15.71 -19.44 -26.64
CA ALA A 199 -14.36 -19.24 -26.10
C ALA A 199 -14.33 -19.59 -24.61
N SER A 200 -13.18 -20.04 -24.11
CA SER A 200 -12.97 -20.45 -22.72
C SER A 200 -11.82 -19.68 -22.09
N GLY A 201 -11.94 -19.29 -20.83
CA GLY A 201 -10.88 -18.58 -20.12
C GLY A 201 -10.67 -17.18 -20.70
N ILE A 202 -11.76 -16.45 -20.94
CA ILE A 202 -11.71 -15.12 -21.55
C ILE A 202 -11.40 -14.00 -20.54
N GLU A 203 -11.26 -14.35 -19.27
CA GLU A 203 -10.90 -13.40 -18.21
C GLU A 203 -9.45 -12.87 -18.34
N ASP A 204 -9.28 -11.59 -18.01
CA ASP A 204 -8.02 -10.88 -18.11
C ASP A 204 -6.95 -11.44 -17.15
N THR A 205 -7.35 -11.97 -15.98
CA THR A 205 -6.46 -12.57 -14.98
C THR A 205 -6.88 -14.00 -14.62
N SER A 206 -5.92 -14.92 -14.43
CA SER A 206 -6.19 -16.34 -14.15
C SER A 206 -6.41 -16.68 -12.68
N ASP A 207 -6.12 -15.75 -11.78
CA ASP A 207 -6.07 -15.94 -10.32
C ASP A 207 -7.31 -15.40 -9.59
N ASN A 208 -8.46 -15.43 -10.27
CA ASN A 208 -9.74 -15.03 -9.70
C ASN A 208 -10.38 -16.21 -8.95
N THR A 209 -10.37 -16.18 -7.62
CA THR A 209 -10.95 -17.22 -6.77
C THR A 209 -11.97 -16.59 -5.84
N THR A 210 -13.13 -17.23 -5.69
CA THR A 210 -14.14 -16.86 -4.71
C THR A 210 -14.18 -17.89 -3.59
N ARG A 211 -14.09 -17.43 -2.35
CA ARG A 211 -14.24 -18.25 -1.15
C ARG A 211 -15.68 -18.17 -0.65
N PHE A 212 -16.25 -19.31 -0.35
CA PHE A 212 -17.60 -19.51 0.18
C PHE A 212 -17.55 -20.16 1.55
N PHE A 213 -18.56 -19.90 2.38
CA PHE A 213 -18.80 -20.63 3.62
C PHE A 213 -20.01 -21.55 3.49
N VAL A 214 -19.93 -22.69 4.17
CA VAL A 214 -21.03 -23.63 4.35
C VAL A 214 -21.63 -23.40 5.74
N LEU A 215 -22.89 -22.97 5.76
CA LEU A 215 -23.68 -22.74 6.95
C LEU A 215 -24.40 -24.01 7.36
N ARG A 216 -24.59 -24.19 8.66
CA ARG A 216 -25.52 -25.15 9.25
C ARG A 216 -26.21 -24.54 10.46
N LYS A 217 -27.31 -25.16 10.87
CA LYS A 217 -27.97 -24.88 12.15
C LYS A 217 -27.40 -25.80 13.23
N GLY A 218 -27.11 -25.26 14.41
CA GLY A 218 -26.52 -25.97 15.56
C GLY A 218 -25.10 -25.51 15.91
N LEU A 219 -24.75 -25.61 17.20
CA LEU A 219 -23.42 -25.26 17.72
C LEU A 219 -22.45 -26.45 17.59
N GLU A 220 -21.14 -26.21 17.61
CA GLU A 220 -20.06 -27.22 17.38
C GLU A 220 -20.18 -28.55 18.16
N ASN A 221 -20.96 -28.59 19.25
CA ASN A 221 -21.14 -29.79 20.07
C ASN A 221 -22.20 -30.77 19.56
N ASP A 222 -23.01 -30.41 18.57
CA ASP A 222 -23.93 -31.33 17.91
C ASP A 222 -23.14 -32.18 16.89
N LYS A 223 -22.77 -33.38 17.32
CA LYS A 223 -22.06 -34.37 16.49
C LYS A 223 -22.96 -34.87 15.36
N VAL A 224 -23.04 -34.10 14.27
CA VAL A 224 -23.41 -34.60 12.94
C VAL A 224 -22.11 -34.84 12.19
N ASP A 225 -21.95 -36.02 11.60
CA ASP A 225 -20.74 -36.48 10.89
C ASP A 225 -20.49 -35.69 9.58
N ASP A 226 -20.27 -34.37 9.67
CA ASP A 226 -19.80 -33.53 8.56
C ASP A 226 -18.32 -33.80 8.20
N ALA A 227 -17.63 -34.61 9.02
CA ALA A 227 -16.22 -34.95 8.87
C ALA A 227 -15.91 -35.60 7.51
N GLY A 228 -16.88 -36.29 6.88
CA GLY A 228 -16.69 -36.89 5.56
C GLY A 228 -16.70 -35.89 4.40
N LEU A 229 -17.38 -34.75 4.54
CA LEU A 229 -17.59 -33.77 3.44
C LEU A 229 -16.39 -32.81 3.26
N PHE A 230 -15.67 -32.52 4.35
CA PHE A 230 -14.60 -31.50 4.38
C PHE A 230 -13.24 -32.03 4.85
N ALA A 231 -13.10 -33.34 5.12
CA ALA A 231 -11.81 -33.93 5.51
C ALA A 231 -10.81 -33.95 4.35
N GLN A 232 -9.92 -32.96 4.33
CA GLN A 232 -8.64 -33.08 3.62
C GLN A 232 -7.53 -33.49 4.59
N ALA A 233 -6.71 -34.46 4.20
CA ALA A 233 -5.55 -34.90 4.96
C ALA A 233 -4.57 -33.71 5.18
N GLY A 234 -4.41 -33.28 6.43
CA GLY A 234 -3.53 -32.16 6.80
C GLY A 234 -4.21 -30.79 6.96
N ALA A 235 -5.54 -30.71 6.94
CA ALA A 235 -6.28 -29.45 7.11
C ALA A 235 -6.02 -28.80 8.48
N HIS A 236 -5.76 -27.50 8.47
CA HIS A 236 -5.68 -26.67 9.68
C HIS A 236 -7.07 -26.21 10.11
N GLU A 237 -7.43 -26.39 11.38
CA GLU A 237 -8.68 -25.85 11.93
C GLU A 237 -8.69 -24.32 11.85
N LYS A 238 -9.75 -23.77 11.25
CA LYS A 238 -10.05 -22.34 11.19
C LYS A 238 -11.25 -22.03 12.07
N SER A 239 -11.16 -21.01 12.90
CA SER A 239 -12.28 -20.49 13.68
C SER A 239 -12.69 -19.11 13.17
N LEU A 240 -13.99 -18.90 12.95
CA LEU A 240 -14.55 -17.58 12.67
C LEU A 240 -14.98 -16.94 14.00
N VAL A 241 -14.41 -15.78 14.33
CA VAL A 241 -14.72 -15.05 15.57
C VAL A 241 -15.25 -13.67 15.20
N SER A 242 -16.38 -13.29 15.79
CA SER A 242 -16.92 -11.95 15.73
C SER A 242 -16.81 -11.30 17.11
N PHE A 243 -16.26 -10.10 17.19
CA PHE A 243 -16.14 -9.36 18.44
C PHE A 243 -16.37 -7.87 18.21
N THR A 244 -16.80 -7.15 19.25
CA THR A 244 -16.93 -5.69 19.19
C THR A 244 -15.77 -5.01 19.89
N VAL A 245 -15.32 -3.89 19.33
CA VAL A 245 -14.32 -3.02 19.94
C VAL A 245 -14.94 -1.66 20.22
N ASP A 246 -14.56 -1.07 21.35
CA ASP A 246 -14.98 0.28 21.67
C ASP A 246 -14.18 1.28 20.83
N HIS A 247 -14.85 1.83 19.81
CA HIS A 247 -14.28 2.84 18.92
C HIS A 247 -13.84 4.13 19.63
N LYS A 248 -14.26 4.38 20.89
CA LYS A 248 -13.81 5.53 21.69
C LYS A 248 -12.39 5.36 22.22
N SER A 249 -11.86 4.13 22.19
CA SER A 249 -10.52 3.82 22.66
C SER A 249 -9.61 3.60 21.44
N PRO A 250 -8.79 4.59 21.06
CA PRO A 250 -7.77 4.41 20.01
C PRO A 250 -6.90 3.19 20.32
N GLY A 251 -6.71 2.32 19.33
CA GLY A 251 -6.00 1.05 19.51
C GLY A 251 -6.86 -0.11 20.03
N ALA A 252 -8.17 0.04 20.27
CA ALA A 252 -9.02 -1.06 20.76
C ALA A 252 -9.00 -2.31 19.86
N LEU A 253 -8.88 -2.11 18.53
CA LEU A 253 -8.65 -3.23 17.62
C LEU A 253 -7.26 -3.84 17.82
N ALA A 254 -6.21 -3.03 17.97
CA ALA A 254 -4.86 -3.55 18.23
C ALA A 254 -4.79 -4.31 19.56
N ASP A 255 -5.47 -3.84 20.61
CA ASP A 255 -5.59 -4.51 21.91
C ASP A 255 -6.31 -5.87 21.76
N ALA A 256 -7.40 -5.91 20.98
CA ALA A 256 -8.08 -7.16 20.67
C ALA A 256 -7.17 -8.10 19.85
N LEU A 257 -6.42 -7.56 18.88
CA LEU A 257 -5.49 -8.32 18.05
C LEU A 257 -4.25 -8.82 18.80
N ASP A 258 -3.81 -8.11 19.85
CA ASP A 258 -2.69 -8.52 20.69
C ASP A 258 -2.96 -9.87 21.38
N SER A 259 -4.23 -10.18 21.65
CA SER A 259 -4.62 -11.51 22.16
C SER A 259 -4.23 -12.62 21.18
N PHE A 260 -4.46 -12.45 19.87
CA PHE A 260 -4.08 -13.45 18.86
C PHE A 260 -2.56 -13.57 18.74
N LYS A 261 -1.86 -12.41 18.71
CA LYS A 261 -0.39 -12.36 18.67
C LYS A 261 0.25 -13.05 19.87
N LYS A 262 -0.26 -12.79 21.08
CA LYS A 262 0.21 -13.40 22.34
C LYS A 262 0.14 -14.93 22.31
N TYR A 263 -0.91 -15.48 21.70
CA TYR A 263 -1.10 -16.93 21.59
C TYR A 263 -0.59 -17.53 20.27
N GLN A 264 0.12 -16.75 19.44
CA GLN A 264 0.63 -17.17 18.13
C GLN A 264 -0.45 -17.73 17.21
N LEU A 265 -1.66 -17.17 17.30
CA LEU A 265 -2.78 -17.51 16.44
C LEU A 265 -2.67 -16.72 15.13
N ASN A 266 -2.57 -17.42 14.01
CA ASN A 266 -2.46 -16.76 12.71
C ASN A 266 -3.83 -16.28 12.25
N LEU A 267 -3.94 -15.02 11.83
CA LEU A 267 -5.15 -14.47 11.25
C LEU A 267 -5.07 -14.60 9.73
N THR A 268 -6.09 -15.21 9.14
CA THR A 268 -6.16 -15.43 7.69
C THR A 268 -7.11 -14.46 6.99
N SER A 269 -8.02 -13.83 7.73
CA SER A 269 -8.88 -12.75 7.25
C SER A 269 -9.31 -11.89 8.43
N ILE A 270 -9.47 -10.58 8.21
CA ILE A 270 -10.00 -9.62 9.19
C ILE A 270 -10.83 -8.57 8.46
N ASN A 271 -12.06 -8.36 8.94
CA ASN A 271 -13.00 -7.39 8.36
C ASN A 271 -13.61 -6.54 9.47
N SER A 272 -13.53 -5.21 9.35
CA SER A 272 -14.18 -4.26 10.24
C SER A 272 -15.52 -3.79 9.66
N ARG A 273 -16.55 -3.72 10.51
CA ARG A 273 -17.89 -3.26 10.15
C ARG A 273 -18.45 -2.32 11.23
N PRO A 274 -19.14 -1.24 10.86
CA PRO A 274 -19.85 -0.42 11.84
C PRO A 274 -21.02 -1.23 12.41
N SER A 275 -21.23 -1.25 13.74
CA SER A 275 -22.25 -2.08 14.38
C SER A 275 -23.70 -1.73 14.00
N ARG A 276 -23.96 -0.54 13.43
CA ARG A 276 -25.30 0.01 13.09
C ARG A 276 -26.39 -0.18 14.15
N ILE A 277 -26.05 -0.43 15.42
CA ILE A 277 -27.02 -0.52 16.51
C ILE A 277 -27.74 0.84 16.72
N ARG A 278 -27.22 1.96 16.15
CA ARG A 278 -27.98 3.18 15.77
C ARG A 278 -27.37 3.92 14.55
N PRO A 279 -28.16 4.65 13.71
CA PRO A 279 -27.67 5.44 12.57
C PRO A 279 -27.31 6.90 12.90
N PHE A 280 -26.51 7.53 12.04
CA PHE A 280 -26.27 8.97 11.99
C PHE A 280 -27.57 9.72 11.63
N GLN A 281 -28.00 10.70 12.44
CA GLN A 281 -28.95 11.74 12.01
C GLN A 281 -28.27 13.11 12.11
N SER A 282 -28.39 13.90 11.04
CA SER A 282 -27.91 15.27 10.91
C SER A 282 -28.97 16.30 11.35
N LEU A 283 -28.51 17.30 12.12
CA LEU A 283 -28.96 18.70 12.29
C LEU A 283 -30.36 19.13 11.77
N THR A 284 -31.22 19.61 12.69
CA THR A 284 -32.02 20.86 12.54
C THR A 284 -32.61 21.34 13.89
N SER A 285 -32.36 22.62 14.21
CA SER A 285 -33.14 23.63 14.96
C SER A 285 -34.16 23.24 16.06
N GLU A 286 -33.91 23.68 17.30
CA GLU A 286 -34.78 24.48 18.21
C GLU A 286 -34.30 24.32 19.68
N PRO A 287 -34.33 25.37 20.54
CA PRO A 287 -33.87 25.28 21.92
C PRO A 287 -35.06 25.11 22.87
N GLU A 288 -35.28 23.91 23.40
CA GLU A 288 -36.17 23.74 24.55
C GLU A 288 -35.52 23.00 25.73
N ARG A 289 -35.67 23.68 26.86
CA ARG A 289 -35.34 23.31 28.23
C ARG A 289 -36.22 22.12 28.64
N LEU A 290 -35.63 21.03 29.12
CA LEU A 290 -36.31 20.10 30.03
C LEU A 290 -35.29 19.35 30.91
N GLU A 291 -35.78 19.00 32.09
CA GLU A 291 -35.07 18.87 33.35
C GLU A 291 -34.31 17.54 33.54
N SER A 292 -33.33 17.62 34.46
CA SER A 292 -32.74 16.58 35.29
C SER A 292 -33.05 15.10 35.02
N GLY A 293 -31.99 14.33 34.78
CA GLY A 293 -31.92 12.91 35.12
C GLY A 293 -31.57 12.00 33.94
N HIS A 294 -30.35 11.43 33.97
CA HIS A 294 -29.86 10.39 33.05
C HIS A 294 -29.71 10.78 31.57
N LEU A 295 -28.63 11.50 31.23
CA LEU A 295 -28.16 11.59 29.85
C LEU A 295 -27.43 10.32 29.45
N GLY A 296 -28.17 9.40 28.82
CA GLY A 296 -27.65 8.23 28.11
C GLY A 296 -26.65 8.65 27.02
N GLN A 297 -25.38 8.35 27.25
CA GLN A 297 -24.32 8.61 26.27
C GLN A 297 -24.33 7.57 25.15
N TRP A 298 -24.42 8.12 23.94
CA TRP A 298 -24.42 7.53 22.62
C TRP A 298 -23.25 6.55 22.38
N ARG A 299 -23.57 5.37 21.81
CA ARG A 299 -22.66 4.24 21.59
C ARG A 299 -22.66 3.84 20.11
N LEU A 300 -21.61 4.18 19.36
CA LEU A 300 -21.22 3.35 18.20
C LEU A 300 -20.35 2.19 18.72
N GLN A 301 -20.43 1.02 18.09
CA GLN A 301 -19.48 -0.07 18.31
C GLN A 301 -18.94 -0.47 16.93
N GLN A 302 -17.69 -0.90 16.83
CA GLN A 302 -17.21 -1.55 15.61
C GLN A 302 -17.20 -3.05 15.85
N GLN A 303 -17.79 -3.82 14.94
CA GLN A 303 -17.75 -5.27 14.96
C GLN A 303 -16.66 -5.73 14.01
N VAL A 304 -15.81 -6.62 14.49
CA VAL A 304 -14.65 -7.14 13.78
C VAL A 304 -14.87 -8.63 13.66
N MET A 305 -14.86 -9.13 12.44
CA MET A 305 -14.92 -10.56 12.17
C MET A 305 -13.55 -11.03 11.67
N ALA A 306 -12.99 -12.04 12.34
CA ALA A 306 -11.65 -12.54 12.12
C ALA A 306 -11.66 -14.06 11.96
N SER A 307 -10.91 -14.58 10.99
CA SER A 307 -10.69 -16.02 10.82
C SER A 307 -9.30 -16.40 11.33
N VAL A 308 -9.25 -17.38 12.23
CA VAL A 308 -8.10 -17.67 13.10
C VAL A 308 -7.63 -19.12 12.91
N VAL A 309 -6.34 -19.34 12.76
CA VAL A 309 -5.72 -20.68 12.71
C VAL A 309 -4.95 -20.95 14.01
N ARG A 310 -5.27 -22.06 14.71
CA ARG A 310 -4.60 -22.45 15.96
C ARG A 310 -3.23 -23.09 15.72
N ARG A 311 -2.20 -22.60 16.42
CA ARG A 311 -0.96 -23.34 16.70
C ARG A 311 -0.64 -23.26 18.20
N VAL A 312 -0.38 -24.39 18.85
CA VAL A 312 -0.16 -24.48 20.31
C VAL A 312 1.32 -24.36 20.66
N LYS A 313 1.71 -23.36 21.48
CA LYS A 313 2.57 -23.51 22.68
C LYS A 313 2.75 -22.21 23.47
N ALA A 314 2.66 -22.35 24.80
CA ALA A 314 2.51 -21.31 25.83
C ALA A 314 3.82 -20.60 26.27
N LEU A 315 3.69 -19.42 26.92
CA LEU A 315 4.36 -19.01 28.19
C LEU A 315 3.79 -17.67 28.74
N ARG A 316 3.87 -17.50 30.08
CA ARG A 316 3.16 -16.52 30.97
C ARG A 316 3.79 -15.09 31.07
N PRO A 317 3.11 -14.09 31.72
CA PRO A 317 3.40 -12.66 31.58
C PRO A 317 3.83 -11.89 32.86
N GLY A 318 4.23 -10.62 32.69
CA GLY A 318 4.33 -9.53 33.69
C GLY A 318 4.88 -8.24 33.01
N ILE A 319 4.59 -6.96 33.31
CA ILE A 319 3.93 -6.22 34.40
C ILE A 319 3.49 -4.82 33.85
N SER A 320 2.39 -4.29 34.42
CA SER A 320 1.83 -2.91 34.63
C SER A 320 2.09 -1.68 33.72
N ARG A 321 1.00 -0.92 33.51
CA ARG A 321 0.83 0.41 32.89
C ARG A 321 0.90 1.53 33.93
N THR A 322 1.50 2.66 33.56
CA THR A 322 1.29 3.98 34.22
C THR A 322 0.60 4.95 33.25
N SER A 323 -0.47 5.59 33.70
CA SER A 323 -1.31 6.56 33.00
C SER A 323 -0.82 8.00 33.14
N ARG A 324 -0.95 8.84 32.10
CA ARG A 324 -0.94 10.32 32.16
C ARG A 324 -1.77 10.94 31.00
N PRO A 325 -2.17 12.23 31.10
CA PRO A 325 -3.56 12.67 30.86
C PRO A 325 -3.83 13.35 29.50
N ASN A 326 -5.14 13.50 29.19
CA ASN A 326 -5.73 14.09 27.99
C ASN A 326 -5.41 15.59 27.76
N PRO A 327 -5.37 16.07 26.50
CA PRO A 327 -5.37 17.49 26.17
C PRO A 327 -6.79 18.08 26.04
N PRO A 328 -6.95 19.41 26.14
CA PRO A 328 -8.25 20.07 26.29
C PRO A 328 -8.94 20.40 24.96
N ASN A 329 -10.28 20.36 24.97
CA ASN A 329 -11.18 20.79 23.90
C ASN A 329 -11.43 22.31 23.96
N GLY A 330 -11.35 23.00 22.81
CA GLY A 330 -11.78 24.40 22.63
C GLY A 330 -12.13 24.69 21.16
N PRO A 331 -13.03 25.65 20.88
CA PRO A 331 -13.64 25.84 19.55
C PRO A 331 -12.70 26.53 18.54
N ASP A 332 -12.86 26.14 17.28
CA ASP A 332 -12.10 26.57 16.10
C ASP A 332 -12.19 28.08 15.83
N THR A 333 -11.10 28.80 16.09
CA THR A 333 -10.71 30.01 15.35
C THR A 333 -9.23 30.29 15.67
N LEU A 334 -8.32 29.73 14.86
CA LEU A 334 -6.88 29.72 15.16
C LEU A 334 -6.12 30.76 14.32
N TRP A 335 -5.49 31.70 15.03
CA TRP A 335 -4.63 32.77 14.50
C TRP A 335 -3.25 32.20 14.03
N GLU A 336 -2.62 32.78 13.01
CA GLU A 336 -1.50 32.14 12.27
C GLU A 336 -0.18 32.01 13.07
N PRO A 337 0.25 33.02 13.84
CA PRO A 337 1.33 32.88 14.82
C PRO A 337 1.17 31.73 15.82
N ASP A 338 -0.07 31.40 16.19
CA ASP A 338 -0.37 30.35 17.17
C ASP A 338 -0.10 28.94 16.62
N VAL A 339 -0.33 28.71 15.32
CA VAL A 339 -0.06 27.42 14.66
C VAL A 339 1.43 27.09 14.68
N CYS A 340 2.29 28.03 14.28
CA CYS A 340 3.74 27.81 14.27
C CYS A 340 4.30 27.52 15.66
N GLN A 341 3.82 28.27 16.67
CA GLN A 341 4.26 28.08 18.06
C GLN A 341 3.78 26.73 18.60
N ARG A 342 2.51 26.36 18.36
CA ARG A 342 1.97 25.05 18.74
C ARG A 342 2.73 23.89 18.10
N MET A 343 3.04 23.99 16.80
CA MET A 343 3.77 22.94 16.10
C MET A 343 5.19 22.76 16.62
N LYS A 344 5.89 23.87 16.91
CA LYS A 344 7.22 23.84 17.54
C LYS A 344 7.21 23.39 19.00
N ALA A 345 6.09 23.59 19.71
CA ALA A 345 5.91 23.16 21.08
C ALA A 345 5.58 21.65 21.23
N LYS A 346 5.25 20.94 20.12
CA LYS A 346 4.99 19.49 20.18
C LYS A 346 6.23 18.75 20.73
N PRO A 347 6.06 17.80 21.68
CA PRO A 347 7.17 17.02 22.21
C PRO A 347 7.78 16.12 21.14
N PRO A 348 9.04 15.69 21.31
CA PRO A 348 9.66 14.72 20.41
C PRO A 348 8.97 13.35 20.49
N ASN A 349 8.84 12.69 19.34
CA ASN A 349 8.39 11.31 19.22
C ASN A 349 9.56 10.35 19.37
N TYR A 350 9.33 9.22 20.05
CA TYR A 350 10.32 8.17 20.25
C TYR A 350 9.84 6.86 19.61
N ILE A 351 10.54 6.39 18.59
CA ILE A 351 10.21 5.17 17.84
C ILE A 351 11.34 4.16 18.06
N PHE A 352 11.01 2.95 18.51
CA PHE A 352 11.99 1.89 18.76
C PHE A 352 11.84 0.78 17.72
N HIS A 353 12.98 0.24 17.26
CA HIS A 353 12.98 -0.88 16.32
C HIS A 353 14.10 -1.87 16.68
N THR A 354 13.92 -3.16 16.43
CA THR A 354 14.97 -4.16 16.63
C THR A 354 15.41 -4.71 15.29
N LEU A 355 16.68 -4.52 14.93
CA LEU A 355 17.25 -5.11 13.73
C LEU A 355 17.54 -6.59 13.97
N HIS A 356 16.73 -7.45 13.36
CA HIS A 356 16.97 -8.89 13.27
C HIS A 356 17.71 -9.25 11.96
N HIS A 357 18.34 -10.42 11.90
CA HIS A 357 19.04 -10.94 10.72
C HIS A 357 18.35 -12.15 10.08
N SER A 358 17.05 -12.35 10.33
CA SER A 358 16.27 -13.42 9.71
C SER A 358 16.01 -13.15 8.22
N LYS A 359 15.52 -14.18 7.50
CA LYS A 359 15.10 -14.10 6.09
C LYS A 359 13.82 -13.25 5.85
N SER A 360 13.35 -12.51 6.86
CA SER A 360 12.02 -11.87 6.91
C SER A 360 12.07 -10.43 7.40
N THR A 361 13.19 -9.72 7.17
CA THR A 361 13.39 -8.34 7.60
C THR A 361 12.83 -7.33 6.60
N ALA A 362 12.39 -6.16 7.06
CA ALA A 362 11.82 -5.12 6.19
C ALA A 362 12.75 -4.73 5.01
N HIS A 363 14.06 -4.67 5.22
CA HIS A 363 15.01 -4.40 4.13
C HIS A 363 15.11 -5.52 3.10
N GLN A 364 14.95 -6.79 3.47
CA GLN A 364 14.96 -7.89 2.48
C GLN A 364 13.68 -7.86 1.64
N LEU A 365 12.53 -7.58 2.27
CA LEU A 365 11.27 -7.38 1.55
C LEU A 365 11.34 -6.17 0.62
N LEU A 366 12.04 -5.10 1.03
CA LEU A 366 12.31 -3.95 0.18
C LEU A 366 13.14 -4.32 -1.05
N GLU A 367 14.20 -5.12 -0.89
CA GLU A 367 14.98 -5.62 -2.03
C GLU A 367 14.13 -6.47 -2.97
N THR A 368 13.33 -7.40 -2.44
CA THR A 368 12.40 -8.20 -3.23
C THR A 368 11.40 -7.34 -3.98
N ALA A 369 10.90 -6.26 -3.36
CA ALA A 369 9.96 -5.34 -3.99
C ALA A 369 10.60 -4.53 -5.12
N LEU A 370 11.87 -4.12 -4.98
CA LEU A 370 12.58 -3.32 -5.99
C LEU A 370 13.21 -4.15 -7.11
N PHE A 371 13.48 -5.43 -6.85
CA PHE A 371 14.19 -6.31 -7.77
C PHE A 371 13.66 -6.29 -9.22
N PRO A 372 12.33 -6.35 -9.47
CA PRO A 372 11.80 -6.36 -10.84
C PRO A 372 11.97 -5.04 -11.60
N TYR A 373 12.23 -3.93 -10.90
CA TYR A 373 12.17 -2.58 -11.48
C TYR A 373 13.54 -1.98 -11.79
N LEU A 374 14.62 -2.62 -11.35
CA LEU A 374 15.98 -2.10 -11.47
C LEU A 374 16.89 -3.13 -12.16
N PRO A 375 17.91 -2.67 -12.92
CA PRO A 375 18.86 -3.56 -13.56
C PRO A 375 19.78 -4.22 -12.52
N THR A 376 20.33 -5.39 -12.86
CA THR A 376 21.26 -6.15 -12.02
C THR A 376 22.49 -5.34 -11.60
N SER A 377 22.93 -4.36 -12.42
CA SER A 377 24.02 -3.44 -12.08
C SER A 377 23.75 -2.61 -10.81
N VAL A 378 22.48 -2.29 -10.54
CA VAL A 378 22.02 -1.56 -9.34
C VAL A 378 21.54 -2.51 -8.24
N ASN A 379 20.95 -3.64 -8.61
CA ASN A 379 20.39 -4.64 -7.70
C ASN A 379 21.42 -5.58 -7.05
N ARG A 380 22.73 -5.30 -7.15
CA ARG A 380 23.78 -6.18 -6.61
C ARG A 380 23.47 -6.56 -5.15
N PRO A 381 23.29 -7.86 -4.84
CA PRO A 381 22.85 -8.29 -3.53
C PRO A 381 23.93 -7.99 -2.49
N LEU A 382 23.51 -7.64 -1.27
CA LEU A 382 24.40 -7.45 -0.11
C LEU A 382 25.29 -8.67 0.18
N ARG A 383 24.96 -9.85 -0.37
CA ARG A 383 25.67 -11.12 -0.21
C ARG A 383 26.90 -11.28 -1.11
N ASP A 384 26.98 -10.59 -2.24
CA ASP A 384 28.11 -10.71 -3.17
C ASP A 384 29.29 -9.78 -2.82
N ARG A 385 29.27 -9.16 -1.63
CA ARG A 385 30.47 -8.52 -1.08
C ARG A 385 31.37 -9.62 -0.50
N PRO A 386 32.53 -9.92 -1.13
CA PRO A 386 33.38 -11.02 -0.69
C PRO A 386 33.83 -10.81 0.76
N HIS A 387 33.68 -11.89 1.51
CA HIS A 387 33.93 -12.12 2.93
C HIS A 387 34.91 -11.16 3.63
N SER A 388 34.40 -10.45 4.62
CA SER A 388 35.01 -10.43 5.95
C SER A 388 33.91 -10.77 6.96
N ASN A 389 34.25 -11.39 8.08
CA ASN A 389 33.36 -11.76 9.19
C ASN A 389 32.62 -10.57 9.88
N SER A 390 32.45 -9.44 9.20
CA SER A 390 31.78 -8.23 9.68
C SER A 390 30.27 -8.30 9.43
N ALA A 391 29.48 -8.10 10.48
CA ALA A 391 28.03 -8.01 10.42
C ALA A 391 27.51 -7.12 9.27
N LEU A 392 26.42 -7.53 8.60
CA LEU A 392 25.80 -6.79 7.49
C LEU A 392 25.54 -5.32 7.86
N GLU A 393 26.18 -4.41 7.15
CA GLU A 393 25.94 -2.98 7.23
C GLU A 393 24.56 -2.62 6.65
N LEU A 394 23.76 -1.79 7.34
CA LEU A 394 22.49 -1.29 6.79
C LEU A 394 22.79 -0.27 5.68
N PRO A 395 22.38 -0.50 4.42
CA PRO A 395 22.72 0.42 3.32
C PRO A 395 22.08 1.81 3.47
N ALA A 396 22.67 2.80 2.81
CA ALA A 396 22.16 4.16 2.80
C ALA A 396 20.71 4.21 2.30
N GLY A 397 19.82 4.87 3.06
CA GLY A 397 18.40 4.99 2.76
C GLY A 397 17.52 3.85 3.31
N TYR A 398 18.08 2.72 3.72
CA TYR A 398 17.26 1.56 4.10
C TYR A 398 16.58 1.73 5.46
N HIS A 399 17.06 2.67 6.28
CA HIS A 399 16.37 3.07 7.52
C HIS A 399 14.96 3.62 7.28
N LEU A 400 14.62 4.06 6.05
CA LEU A 400 13.31 4.59 5.72
C LEU A 400 12.17 3.58 5.91
N VAL A 401 12.45 2.26 5.86
CA VAL A 401 11.47 1.19 6.10
C VAL A 401 11.54 0.60 7.53
N HIS A 402 12.35 1.18 8.42
CA HIS A 402 12.62 0.63 9.75
C HIS A 402 12.06 1.45 10.92
N PHE A 403 11.32 2.53 10.65
CA PHE A 403 10.72 3.40 11.68
C PHE A 403 9.37 3.95 11.21
N PRO A 404 8.27 3.19 11.41
CA PRO A 404 6.92 3.63 11.03
C PRO A 404 6.47 4.82 11.88
N PRO A 405 5.39 5.52 11.49
CA PRO A 405 4.79 6.56 12.31
C PRO A 405 4.50 6.05 13.74
N PRO A 406 4.72 6.88 14.79
CA PRO A 406 4.50 6.50 16.19
C PRO A 406 3.02 6.55 16.61
N THR A 407 2.13 6.91 15.69
CA THR A 407 0.69 7.02 15.89
C THR A 407 -0.02 5.99 15.03
N VAL A 408 -1.21 5.61 15.48
CA VAL A 408 -2.17 4.80 14.70
C VAL A 408 -3.33 5.64 14.19
N ASP A 409 -3.42 6.90 14.61
CA ASP A 409 -4.45 7.84 14.18
C ASP A 409 -4.10 8.35 12.79
N LEU A 410 -5.06 8.18 11.87
CA LEU A 410 -4.94 8.62 10.49
C LEU A 410 -5.95 9.73 10.21
N LEU A 411 -5.54 10.71 9.42
CA LEU A 411 -6.41 11.72 8.84
C LEU A 411 -7.23 11.12 7.69
N ASP A 412 -8.20 11.88 7.17
CA ASP A 412 -9.08 11.45 6.07
C ASP A 412 -8.34 11.08 4.78
N ASP A 413 -7.15 11.65 4.56
CA ASP A 413 -6.25 11.34 3.44
C ASP A 413 -5.37 10.11 3.70
N GLY A 414 -5.47 9.47 4.88
CA GLY A 414 -4.66 8.32 5.29
C GLY A 414 -3.27 8.68 5.81
N THR A 415 -2.96 9.95 6.00
CA THR A 415 -1.71 10.39 6.63
C THR A 415 -1.78 10.36 8.15
N ASP A 416 -0.65 10.22 8.82
CA ASP A 416 -0.57 10.26 10.28
C ASP A 416 -0.74 11.69 10.84
N ASP A 417 -1.32 11.79 12.03
CA ASP A 417 -1.67 13.07 12.68
C ASP A 417 -0.49 13.79 13.36
N THR A 418 0.67 13.15 13.47
CA THR A 418 1.79 13.64 14.29
C THR A 418 2.27 15.04 13.87
N HIS A 419 2.31 15.28 12.56
CA HIS A 419 2.73 16.55 11.96
C HIS A 419 1.55 17.40 11.49
N PHE A 420 0.30 17.00 11.76
CA PHE A 420 -0.88 17.75 11.33
C PHE A 420 -0.97 19.11 12.05
N PRO A 421 -1.03 20.24 11.33
CA PRO A 421 -1.13 21.58 11.92
C PRO A 421 -2.56 21.99 12.33
N GLY A 422 -3.58 21.22 11.89
CA GLY A 422 -4.99 21.55 12.05
C GLY A 422 -5.63 22.06 10.75
N LYS A 423 -6.97 22.13 10.74
CA LYS A 423 -7.72 22.73 9.62
C LYS A 423 -7.34 24.23 9.51
N PRO A 424 -7.30 24.79 8.29
CA PRO A 424 -7.74 24.21 7.02
C PRO A 424 -6.69 23.36 6.28
N TRP A 425 -5.46 23.21 6.79
CA TRP A 425 -4.34 22.60 6.05
C TRP A 425 -4.34 21.06 6.07
N VAL A 426 -5.32 20.47 5.40
CA VAL A 426 -5.57 19.01 5.40
C VAL A 426 -4.76 18.23 4.37
N ARG A 427 -4.15 18.88 3.38
CA ARG A 427 -3.41 18.21 2.30
C ARG A 427 -1.92 18.21 2.59
N ARG A 428 -1.27 17.05 2.67
CA ARG A 428 0.14 16.90 3.05
C ARG A 428 1.02 16.51 1.87
N MET A 429 2.14 17.21 1.68
CA MET A 429 3.16 16.84 0.67
C MET A 429 4.57 16.78 1.26
N TRP A 430 5.36 15.82 0.76
CA TRP A 430 6.78 15.72 1.03
C TRP A 430 7.57 16.61 0.07
N ALA A 431 8.10 17.73 0.56
CA ALA A 431 8.77 18.73 -0.28
C ALA A 431 10.27 18.46 -0.48
N GLY A 432 10.91 17.69 0.40
CA GLY A 432 12.34 17.40 0.32
C GLY A 432 12.95 17.04 1.66
N GLY A 433 14.26 17.15 1.76
CA GLY A 433 14.97 16.91 3.01
C GLY A 433 16.47 16.76 2.85
N SER A 434 17.10 16.28 3.91
CA SER A 434 18.51 15.87 3.91
C SER A 434 18.74 14.66 4.79
N ILE A 435 19.80 13.89 4.53
CA ILE A 435 20.27 12.83 5.42
C ILE A 435 21.77 13.01 5.60
N GLU A 436 22.24 12.86 6.83
CA GLU A 436 23.65 12.78 7.20
C GLU A 436 23.92 11.43 7.87
N PHE A 437 24.97 10.74 7.44
CA PHE A 437 25.42 9.46 7.98
C PHE A 437 26.73 9.67 8.73
N SER A 438 26.85 9.07 9.92
CA SER A 438 28.07 9.17 10.72
C SER A 438 29.22 8.38 10.09
N THR A 439 30.40 8.99 9.98
CA THR A 439 31.60 8.39 9.34
C THR A 439 32.64 7.86 10.34
N GLY A 440 32.38 7.94 11.66
CA GLY A 440 33.36 7.61 12.71
C GLY A 440 33.56 6.10 12.98
N HIS A 441 34.78 5.73 13.37
CA HIS A 441 35.32 4.37 13.19
C HIS A 441 34.90 3.25 14.17
N LYS A 442 34.31 3.49 15.35
CA LYS A 442 34.12 2.39 16.34
C LYS A 442 32.84 2.36 17.21
N SER A 443 32.00 3.39 17.26
CA SER A 443 30.84 3.40 18.20
C SER A 443 29.45 3.72 17.60
N LYS A 444 29.35 4.13 16.33
CA LYS A 444 28.10 4.67 15.74
C LYS A 444 27.51 3.85 14.60
N SER A 445 28.10 2.70 14.33
CA SER A 445 27.68 1.77 13.28
C SER A 445 26.43 1.01 13.73
N LEU A 446 25.30 1.10 12.99
CA LEU A 446 24.00 0.43 13.25
C LEU A 446 24.05 -1.12 13.19
N ILE A 447 25.23 -1.71 13.33
CA ILE A 447 25.63 -2.96 12.68
C ILE A 447 25.95 -4.08 13.70
N ARG A 448 25.83 -3.83 15.02
CA ARG A 448 26.10 -4.85 16.04
C ARG A 448 24.85 -5.67 16.39
N ARG A 449 24.90 -7.00 16.19
CA ARG A 449 23.74 -7.91 16.29
C ARG A 449 23.43 -8.35 17.73
N PRO A 450 22.14 -8.57 18.08
CA PRO A 450 20.96 -7.81 17.67
C PRO A 450 21.03 -6.38 18.25
N ALA A 451 20.77 -5.38 17.40
CA ALA A 451 20.76 -3.97 17.81
C ALA A 451 19.31 -3.51 18.04
N LYS A 452 19.03 -3.03 19.25
CA LYS A 452 17.88 -2.17 19.49
C LYS A 452 18.22 -0.77 19.00
N LEU A 453 17.44 -0.25 18.07
CA LEU A 453 17.55 1.09 17.53
C LEU A 453 16.48 1.99 18.15
N GLN A 454 16.83 3.27 18.27
CA GLN A 454 15.93 4.34 18.67
C GLN A 454 15.97 5.43 17.61
N CYS A 455 14.79 5.89 17.18
CA CYS A 455 14.60 7.07 16.37
C CYS A 455 13.89 8.14 17.21
N VAL A 456 14.53 9.28 17.41
CA VAL A 456 13.94 10.46 18.04
C VAL A 456 13.57 11.45 16.95
N GLU A 457 12.29 11.75 16.82
CA GLU A 457 11.75 12.66 15.81
C GLU A 457 11.22 13.93 16.47
N LYS A 458 11.57 15.11 15.95
CA LYS A 458 11.15 16.40 16.50
C LYS A 458 10.88 17.40 15.38
N ILE A 459 9.81 18.17 15.51
CA ILE A 459 9.58 19.37 14.69
C ILE A 459 10.59 20.43 15.13
N THR A 460 11.52 20.79 14.25
CA THR A 460 12.56 21.78 14.52
C THR A 460 12.16 23.19 14.10
N ASP A 461 11.33 23.32 13.06
CA ASP A 461 10.76 24.61 12.69
C ASP A 461 9.38 24.46 12.03
N ALA A 462 8.60 25.53 12.09
CA ALA A 462 7.29 25.65 11.47
C ALA A 462 7.11 27.09 10.97
N VAL A 463 6.74 27.25 9.70
CA VAL A 463 6.57 28.55 9.04
C VAL A 463 5.34 28.55 8.15
N VAL A 464 4.48 29.55 8.28
CA VAL A 464 3.38 29.81 7.33
C VAL A 464 3.89 30.67 6.18
N LYS A 465 3.63 30.26 4.93
CA LYS A 465 4.00 31.01 3.71
C LYS A 465 2.84 30.99 2.71
N GLY A 466 2.65 32.06 1.94
CA GLY A 466 1.64 32.14 0.87
C GLY A 466 0.83 33.43 0.90
N SER A 467 -0.03 33.62 -0.10
CA SER A 467 -1.03 34.70 -0.13
C SER A 467 -2.16 34.42 0.87
N GLN A 468 -3.01 35.42 1.14
CA GLN A 468 -4.09 35.28 2.12
C GLN A 468 -5.02 34.08 1.83
N GLU A 469 -5.27 33.79 0.56
CA GLU A 469 -6.18 32.71 0.10
C GLU A 469 -5.48 31.36 -0.11
N ASN A 470 -4.14 31.30 -0.08
CA ASN A 470 -3.38 30.06 -0.31
C ASN A 470 -2.20 29.93 0.65
N LYS A 471 -2.48 30.11 1.95
CA LYS A 471 -1.49 29.93 3.00
C LYS A 471 -1.13 28.46 3.14
N LYS A 472 0.16 28.17 3.29
CA LYS A 472 0.71 26.82 3.46
C LYS A 472 1.56 26.78 4.73
N VAL A 473 1.49 25.69 5.46
CA VAL A 473 2.34 25.46 6.63
C VAL A 473 3.51 24.57 6.22
N TRP A 474 4.72 25.08 6.38
CA TRP A 474 5.96 24.35 6.15
C TRP A 474 6.51 23.87 7.47
N LEU A 475 6.81 22.58 7.58
CA LEU A 475 7.39 21.97 8.76
C LEU A 475 8.75 21.36 8.42
N ASP A 476 9.74 21.68 9.24
CA ASP A 476 11.05 21.05 9.22
C ASP A 476 11.13 20.07 10.38
N ILE A 477 11.27 18.78 10.07
CA ILE A 477 11.29 17.69 11.04
C ILE A 477 12.68 17.08 11.05
N ARG A 478 13.28 16.90 12.23
CA ARG A 478 14.55 16.21 12.41
C ARG A 478 14.31 14.84 13.04
N ARG A 479 14.88 13.79 12.45
CA ARG A 479 14.89 12.41 12.94
C ARG A 479 16.33 12.01 13.22
N ARG A 480 16.60 11.57 14.44
CA ARG A 480 17.91 11.09 14.89
C ARG A 480 17.82 9.61 15.20
N ILE A 481 18.60 8.79 14.50
CA ILE A 481 18.61 7.34 14.68
C ILE A 481 19.94 6.93 15.32
N SER A 482 19.86 6.19 16.43
CA SER A 482 21.03 5.71 17.18
C SER A 482 20.78 4.31 17.77
N LEU A 483 21.86 3.67 18.25
CA LEU A 483 21.75 2.46 19.06
C LEU A 483 21.11 2.81 20.41
N SER A 484 20.15 2.01 20.86
CA SER A 484 19.50 2.17 22.15
C SER A 484 20.47 1.76 23.27
N THR A 485 20.92 2.73 24.07
CA THR A 485 21.88 2.54 25.17
C THR A 485 21.18 2.36 26.52
N ALA A 486 20.13 1.54 26.58
CA ALA A 486 19.35 1.33 27.81
C ALA A 486 20.17 0.89 29.04
N ASN A 487 21.42 0.41 28.84
CA ASN A 487 22.33 0.01 29.91
C ASN A 487 23.48 1.00 30.22
N SER A 488 23.70 2.06 29.44
CA SER A 488 24.87 2.94 29.63
C SER A 488 24.63 4.08 30.62
N ALA A 489 23.39 4.59 30.72
CA ALA A 489 23.05 5.69 31.64
C ALA A 489 23.17 5.29 33.13
N LYS A 490 22.88 4.02 33.47
CA LYS A 490 23.03 3.51 34.85
C LYS A 490 24.49 3.30 35.28
N LYS A 491 25.43 3.19 34.34
CA LYS A 491 26.83 2.84 34.64
C LYS A 491 27.75 4.07 34.77
N ALA A 492 27.30 5.25 34.35
CA ALA A 492 28.12 6.47 34.29
C ALA A 492 27.81 7.49 35.40
N GLY A 493 26.81 7.26 36.26
CA GLY A 493 26.53 8.14 37.41
C GLY A 493 26.09 9.57 37.06
N LEU A 494 25.78 9.85 35.79
CA LEU A 494 25.39 11.18 35.30
C LEU A 494 23.90 11.44 35.55
N THR A 495 23.55 12.66 35.95
CA THR A 495 22.18 13.13 36.17
C THR A 495 21.52 13.55 34.84
N GLY A 496 20.18 13.45 34.79
CA GLY A 496 19.39 13.38 33.54
C GLY A 496 19.55 14.54 32.55
N THR A 497 19.85 15.76 33.00
CA THR A 497 19.89 16.97 32.15
C THR A 497 21.18 17.12 31.33
N GLU A 498 22.33 16.71 31.86
CA GLU A 498 23.62 16.76 31.14
C GLU A 498 23.74 15.62 30.12
N VAL A 499 23.20 14.45 30.46
CA VAL A 499 23.12 13.29 29.56
C VAL A 499 22.21 13.56 28.36
N GLU A 500 21.06 14.20 28.56
CA GLU A 500 20.17 14.55 27.44
C GLU A 500 20.87 15.49 26.45
N THR A 501 21.62 16.48 26.94
CA THR A 501 22.22 17.53 26.09
C THR A 501 23.41 17.02 25.26
N GLU A 502 24.32 16.21 25.83
CA GLU A 502 25.42 15.59 25.06
C GLU A 502 24.94 14.42 24.18
N MET A 503 23.95 13.63 24.62
CA MET A 503 23.42 12.51 23.82
C MET A 503 22.50 12.95 22.67
N LEU A 504 22.04 14.20 22.66
CA LEU A 504 21.21 14.79 21.59
C LEU A 504 21.99 15.10 20.31
N GLU A 505 23.31 15.25 20.35
CA GLU A 505 24.11 15.67 19.17
C GLU A 505 24.62 14.53 18.30
N GLU A 506 24.76 13.31 18.82
CA GLU A 506 25.48 12.23 18.12
C GLU A 506 24.56 11.07 17.65
N GLY A 507 23.92 11.23 16.49
CA GLY A 507 23.18 10.15 15.80
C GLY A 507 24.06 9.34 14.84
N ALA A 508 23.70 8.07 14.61
CA ALA A 508 24.26 7.29 13.50
C ALA A 508 23.73 7.80 12.14
N ILE A 509 22.45 8.19 12.12
CA ILE A 509 21.80 8.84 10.99
C ILE A 509 21.04 10.07 11.53
N ILE A 510 21.20 11.20 10.86
CA ILE A 510 20.41 12.42 11.09
C ILE A 510 19.65 12.72 9.80
N GLU A 511 18.35 12.52 9.81
CA GLU A 511 17.44 12.80 8.70
C GLU A 511 16.68 14.10 8.99
N ARG A 512 16.55 14.97 8.00
CA ARG A 512 15.69 16.16 8.01
C ARG A 512 14.64 16.00 6.92
N ARG A 513 13.38 16.22 7.25
CA ARG A 513 12.24 16.15 6.31
C ARG A 513 11.58 17.52 6.23
N ASN A 514 11.26 17.95 5.02
CA ASN A 514 10.46 19.15 4.79
C ASN A 514 9.06 18.70 4.36
N LEU A 515 8.08 18.94 5.21
CA LEU A 515 6.66 18.71 4.88
C LEU A 515 5.99 20.05 4.61
N VAL A 516 5.04 20.03 3.68
CA VAL A 516 4.16 21.18 3.42
C VAL A 516 2.71 20.74 3.54
N PHE A 517 1.93 21.50 4.29
CA PHE A 517 0.50 21.33 4.45
C PHE A 517 -0.22 22.45 3.73
N MET A 518 -1.24 22.08 2.95
CA MET A 518 -1.99 22.97 2.09
C MET A 518 -3.49 22.86 2.40
N PRO A 519 -4.28 23.92 2.17
CA PRO A 519 -5.73 23.85 2.30
C PRO A 519 -6.33 22.80 1.37
N ALA A 520 -7.51 22.28 1.73
CA ALA A 520 -8.30 21.42 0.85
C ALA A 520 -8.53 22.06 -0.52
N LYS A 521 -8.60 21.24 -1.57
CA LYS A 521 -9.08 21.68 -2.89
C LYS A 521 -10.58 21.47 -2.99
N THR A 522 -11.23 22.32 -3.76
CA THR A 522 -12.56 22.04 -4.27
C THR A 522 -12.47 20.97 -5.38
N PRO A 523 -13.53 20.18 -5.62
CA PRO A 523 -13.55 19.22 -6.73
C PRO A 523 -13.27 19.87 -8.10
N ALA A 524 -13.74 21.11 -8.31
CA ALA A 524 -13.50 21.85 -9.54
C ALA A 524 -12.00 22.16 -9.75
N GLU A 525 -11.30 22.65 -8.72
CA GLU A 525 -9.85 22.89 -8.77
C GLU A 525 -9.06 21.59 -8.97
N ALA A 526 -9.50 20.48 -8.37
CA ALA A 526 -8.86 19.18 -8.56
C ALA A 526 -8.96 18.71 -10.02
N ILE A 527 -10.15 18.80 -10.63
CA ILE A 527 -10.38 18.46 -12.05
C ILE A 527 -9.55 19.37 -12.97
N GLU A 528 -9.55 20.67 -12.71
CA GLU A 528 -8.78 21.63 -13.49
C GLU A 528 -7.27 21.31 -13.44
N ASP A 529 -6.74 20.98 -12.27
CA ASP A 529 -5.33 20.64 -12.10
C ASP A 529 -4.93 19.34 -12.81
N VAL A 530 -5.83 18.35 -12.93
CA VAL A 530 -5.57 17.13 -13.73
C VAL A 530 -5.42 17.47 -15.22
N SER A 531 -6.14 18.48 -15.71
CA SER A 531 -6.08 18.91 -17.11
C SER A 531 -4.85 19.77 -17.45
N LYS A 532 -4.20 20.37 -16.45
CA LYS A 532 -3.04 21.24 -16.67
C LYS A 532 -1.80 20.41 -17.02
N PRO A 533 -1.00 20.84 -18.01
CA PRO A 533 0.29 20.21 -18.27
C PRO A 533 1.18 20.37 -17.05
N VAL A 534 1.87 19.29 -16.66
CA VAL A 534 2.80 19.32 -15.54
C VAL A 534 3.92 20.29 -15.88
N ARG A 535 4.19 21.26 -15.00
CA ARG A 535 5.27 22.21 -15.20
C ARG A 535 6.61 21.48 -15.14
N THR A 536 7.19 21.25 -16.32
CA THR A 536 8.44 20.50 -16.47
C THR A 536 9.64 21.45 -16.45
N ILE A 537 10.54 21.27 -15.49
CA ILE A 537 11.82 22.00 -15.42
C ILE A 537 12.86 21.19 -16.18
N LYS A 538 13.29 21.65 -17.35
CA LYS A 538 14.21 20.89 -18.21
C LYS A 538 15.50 20.50 -17.48
N ALA A 539 15.91 19.23 -17.60
CA ALA A 539 17.20 18.79 -17.14
C ALA A 539 18.33 19.44 -17.97
N THR A 540 19.28 20.09 -17.30
CA THR A 540 20.40 20.82 -17.92
C THR A 540 21.75 20.14 -17.72
N ILE A 541 21.81 19.14 -16.85
CA ILE A 541 23.03 18.43 -16.49
C ILE A 541 23.02 17.08 -17.22
N ASN A 542 24.06 16.80 -18.00
CA ASN A 542 24.24 15.46 -18.58
C ASN A 542 24.77 14.51 -17.51
N PRO A 543 24.07 13.38 -17.23
CA PRO A 543 24.48 12.41 -16.21
C PRO A 543 25.68 11.58 -16.65
N ASP A 544 26.51 11.18 -15.68
CA ASP A 544 27.57 10.19 -15.91
C ASP A 544 26.98 8.78 -15.94
N PHE A 545 25.93 8.56 -15.13
CA PHE A 545 25.19 7.31 -15.07
C PHE A 545 23.69 7.57 -14.87
N ARG A 546 22.85 6.78 -15.54
CA ARG A 546 21.40 6.86 -15.41
C ARG A 546 20.73 5.51 -15.51
N VAL A 547 19.62 5.34 -14.82
CA VAL A 547 18.77 4.15 -14.86
C VAL A 547 17.32 4.57 -14.95
N SER A 548 16.60 4.01 -15.92
CA SER A 548 15.16 4.23 -16.05
C SER A 548 14.37 3.06 -15.48
N MET A 549 13.20 3.36 -14.92
CA MET A 549 12.23 2.38 -14.45
C MET A 549 10.80 2.92 -14.62
N VAL A 550 9.81 2.02 -14.56
CA VAL A 550 8.38 2.38 -14.53
C VAL A 550 7.80 1.84 -13.22
N PRO A 551 7.61 2.67 -12.17
CA PRO A 551 6.92 2.23 -10.97
C PRO A 551 5.45 1.95 -11.29
N ASP A 552 4.90 0.86 -10.79
CA ASP A 552 3.48 0.52 -10.93
C ASP A 552 2.76 0.61 -9.57
N ALA A 553 1.44 0.40 -9.58
CA ALA A 553 0.63 0.39 -8.35
C ALA A 553 1.12 -0.66 -7.33
N ASN A 554 1.65 -1.80 -7.79
CA ASN A 554 2.15 -2.86 -6.92
C ASN A 554 3.39 -2.44 -6.13
N LEU A 555 4.35 -1.75 -6.78
CA LEU A 555 5.52 -1.21 -6.11
C LEU A 555 5.12 -0.17 -5.06
N LEU A 556 4.22 0.73 -5.41
CA LEU A 556 3.73 1.77 -4.51
C LEU A 556 3.02 1.15 -3.30
N PHE A 557 2.14 0.17 -3.52
CA PHE A 557 1.48 -0.57 -2.45
C PHE A 557 2.48 -1.27 -1.51
N ARG A 558 3.44 -2.02 -2.06
CA ARG A 558 4.47 -2.73 -1.27
C ARG A 558 5.31 -1.75 -0.45
N PHE A 559 5.71 -0.62 -1.03
CA PHE A 559 6.47 0.39 -0.32
C PHE A 559 5.64 1.08 0.79
N SER A 560 4.36 1.36 0.52
CA SER A 560 3.40 1.84 1.53
C SER A 560 3.26 0.85 2.70
N ALA A 561 3.14 -0.45 2.42
CA ALA A 561 3.07 -1.48 3.45
C ALA A 561 4.37 -1.55 4.28
N LEU A 562 5.54 -1.50 3.63
CA LEU A 562 6.85 -1.51 4.31
C LEU A 562 7.09 -0.29 5.19
N THR A 563 6.53 0.85 4.82
CA THR A 563 6.71 2.13 5.54
C THR A 563 5.55 2.47 6.48
N PHE A 564 4.51 1.63 6.54
CA PHE A 564 3.25 1.93 7.23
C PHE A 564 2.68 3.30 6.81
N ASN A 565 2.74 3.59 5.51
CA ASN A 565 2.25 4.82 4.93
C ASN A 565 0.95 4.56 4.17
N ALA A 566 -0.19 4.89 4.81
CA ALA A 566 -1.53 4.70 4.27
C ALA A 566 -2.06 5.90 3.46
N HIS A 567 -1.20 6.88 3.13
CA HIS A 567 -1.60 8.07 2.40
C HIS A 567 -2.22 7.71 1.04
N ARG A 568 -3.48 8.08 0.85
CA ARG A 568 -4.35 7.64 -0.24
C ARG A 568 -3.83 8.03 -1.62
N ILE A 569 -3.03 9.08 -1.77
CA ILE A 569 -2.41 9.45 -3.05
C ILE A 569 -1.50 8.35 -3.62
N HIS A 570 -1.07 7.38 -2.81
CA HIS A 570 -0.24 6.25 -3.22
C HIS A 570 -1.04 4.96 -3.51
N LEU A 571 -2.32 4.91 -3.12
CA LEU A 571 -3.10 3.67 -3.04
C LEU A 571 -4.45 3.76 -3.78
N ASP A 572 -5.04 4.95 -3.82
CA ASP A 572 -6.39 5.21 -4.32
C ASP A 572 -6.31 6.19 -5.50
N ARG A 573 -6.48 5.64 -6.71
CA ARG A 573 -6.42 6.40 -7.97
C ARG A 573 -7.52 7.44 -8.06
N GLU A 574 -8.71 7.14 -7.55
CA GLU A 574 -9.85 8.07 -7.61
C GLU A 574 -9.65 9.22 -6.65
N TYR A 575 -9.16 8.95 -5.43
CA TYR A 575 -8.82 10.01 -4.48
C TYR A 575 -7.72 10.92 -5.04
N ALA A 576 -6.64 10.34 -5.57
CA ALA A 576 -5.54 11.11 -6.16
C ALA A 576 -6.05 12.06 -7.26
N ARG A 577 -6.93 11.59 -8.14
CA ARG A 577 -7.50 12.37 -9.25
C ARG A 577 -8.53 13.39 -8.79
N ASN A 578 -9.57 12.92 -8.12
CA ASN A 578 -10.81 13.67 -7.92
C ASN A 578 -10.77 14.56 -6.67
N VAL A 579 -9.86 14.29 -5.73
CA VAL A 579 -9.72 15.06 -4.48
C VAL A 579 -8.43 15.88 -4.48
N GLU A 580 -7.32 15.27 -4.87
CA GLU A 580 -5.99 15.89 -4.78
C GLU A 580 -5.55 16.58 -6.08
N GLY A 581 -6.19 16.27 -7.21
CA GLY A 581 -5.90 16.83 -8.53
C GLY A 581 -4.62 16.27 -9.17
N PHE A 582 -4.28 15.02 -8.88
CA PHE A 582 -3.16 14.29 -9.46
C PHE A 582 -3.66 13.31 -10.53
N ARG A 583 -3.03 13.32 -11.72
CA ARG A 583 -3.49 12.48 -12.85
C ARG A 583 -3.37 10.96 -12.63
N ASN A 584 -2.57 10.49 -11.68
CA ASN A 584 -2.47 9.08 -11.27
C ASN A 584 -1.93 8.99 -9.84
N LEU A 585 -1.73 7.76 -9.32
CA LEU A 585 -1.03 7.52 -8.06
C LEU A 585 0.33 8.20 -8.05
N VAL A 586 0.66 8.87 -6.95
CA VAL A 586 1.91 9.62 -6.80
C VAL A 586 2.98 8.70 -6.22
N VAL A 587 4.19 8.71 -6.78
CA VAL A 587 5.35 8.00 -6.22
C VAL A 587 5.81 8.66 -4.93
N HIS A 588 6.12 7.87 -3.89
CA HIS A 588 6.54 8.42 -2.60
C HIS A 588 7.84 9.24 -2.73
N GLY A 589 7.88 10.41 -2.07
CA GLY A 589 9.13 11.14 -1.84
C GLY A 589 10.25 10.29 -1.23
N PRO A 590 10.01 9.53 -0.14
CA PRO A 590 11.02 8.64 0.43
C PRO A 590 11.43 7.48 -0.49
N LEU A 591 10.54 6.98 -1.36
CA LEU A 591 10.90 5.98 -2.37
C LEU A 591 11.87 6.60 -3.41
N SER A 592 11.58 7.81 -3.87
CA SER A 592 12.47 8.54 -4.79
C SER A 592 13.85 8.80 -4.18
N LEU A 593 13.91 9.18 -2.91
CA LEU A 593 15.16 9.33 -2.16
C LEU A 593 15.95 8.02 -2.05
N LEU A 594 15.27 6.94 -1.70
CA LEU A 594 15.87 5.60 -1.61
C LEU A 594 16.47 5.17 -2.95
N LEU A 595 15.74 5.38 -4.05
CA LEU A 595 16.21 5.05 -5.40
C LEU A 595 17.44 5.88 -5.79
N MET A 596 17.46 7.19 -5.51
CA MET A 596 18.65 8.03 -5.72
C MET A 596 19.87 7.50 -4.94
N LEU A 597 19.68 7.14 -3.66
CA LEU A 597 20.75 6.59 -2.82
C LEU A 597 21.23 5.22 -3.32
N LYS A 598 20.32 4.36 -3.80
CA LYS A 598 20.66 3.03 -4.34
C LYS A 598 21.45 3.16 -5.64
N VAL A 599 21.02 4.03 -6.57
CA VAL A 599 21.74 4.30 -7.82
C VAL A 599 23.10 4.95 -7.55
N LEU A 600 23.19 5.95 -6.68
CA LEU A 600 24.47 6.55 -6.25
C LEU A 600 25.41 5.48 -5.69
N SER A 601 24.91 4.63 -4.79
CA SER A 601 25.70 3.56 -4.18
C SER A 601 26.24 2.56 -5.20
N SER A 602 25.57 2.37 -6.34
CA SER A 602 26.06 1.50 -7.42
C SER A 602 27.24 2.08 -8.19
N GLN A 603 27.44 3.41 -8.15
CA GLN A 603 28.51 4.13 -8.84
C GLN A 603 29.71 4.44 -7.94
N MET A 604 29.61 4.12 -6.65
CA MET A 604 30.68 4.36 -5.68
C MET A 604 31.76 3.26 -5.74
N GLY A 605 33.00 3.66 -5.47
CA GLY A 605 34.14 2.75 -5.33
C GLY A 605 34.04 1.86 -4.08
N ARG A 606 34.82 0.77 -4.07
CA ARG A 606 34.79 -0.23 -2.99
C ARG A 606 35.09 0.40 -1.62
N GLY A 607 34.19 0.18 -0.66
CA GLY A 607 34.33 0.65 0.72
C GLY A 607 34.06 2.15 0.92
N GLN A 608 33.69 2.89 -0.13
CA GLN A 608 33.15 4.24 0.03
C GLN A 608 31.78 4.19 0.73
N MET A 609 31.47 5.26 1.45
CA MET A 609 30.18 5.42 2.14
C MET A 609 29.53 6.75 1.79
N VAL A 610 28.19 6.77 1.74
CA VAL A 610 27.44 8.01 1.62
C VAL A 610 27.57 8.75 2.95
N LYS A 611 28.05 9.99 2.90
CA LYS A 611 28.17 10.89 4.06
C LYS A 611 26.92 11.74 4.21
N SER A 612 26.41 12.30 3.11
CA SER A 612 25.20 13.10 3.15
C SER A 612 24.48 13.16 1.81
N ILE A 613 23.20 13.51 1.84
CA ILE A 613 22.39 13.88 0.68
C ILE A 613 21.42 14.99 1.07
N THR A 614 21.21 15.97 0.19
CA THR A 614 20.16 17.00 0.30
C THR A 614 19.36 17.01 -0.99
N TYR A 615 18.04 17.06 -0.91
CA TYR A 615 17.17 16.95 -2.08
C TYR A 615 15.86 17.72 -1.92
N LYS A 616 15.25 18.05 -3.06
CA LYS A 616 13.94 18.70 -3.16
C LYS A 616 13.09 18.00 -4.21
N ASN A 617 11.82 17.80 -3.88
CA ASN A 617 10.80 17.33 -4.82
C ASN A 617 10.23 18.55 -5.53
N LEU A 618 10.42 18.61 -6.84
CA LEU A 618 10.07 19.75 -7.70
C LEU A 618 8.77 19.51 -8.47
N ALA A 619 8.51 18.27 -8.86
CA ALA A 619 7.29 17.85 -9.54
C ALA A 619 6.88 16.44 -9.08
N PRO A 620 5.58 16.11 -9.09
CA PRO A 620 5.10 14.77 -8.77
C PRO A 620 5.60 13.77 -9.84
N LEU A 621 5.92 12.57 -9.37
CA LEU A 621 6.14 11.39 -10.20
C LEU A 621 4.92 10.49 -10.07
N PHE A 622 4.56 9.80 -11.14
CA PHE A 622 3.32 9.02 -11.21
C PHE A 622 3.59 7.54 -11.45
N ALA A 623 2.70 6.69 -10.96
CA ALA A 623 2.64 5.28 -11.34
C ALA A 623 2.38 5.13 -12.84
N ASP A 624 2.86 4.03 -13.40
CA ASP A 624 2.71 3.63 -14.80
C ASP A 624 3.40 4.59 -15.80
N GLU A 625 4.21 5.52 -15.29
CA GLU A 625 5.00 6.47 -16.08
C GLU A 625 6.50 6.24 -15.91
N LYS A 626 7.26 6.40 -16.98
CA LYS A 626 8.73 6.28 -16.93
C LYS A 626 9.32 7.37 -16.04
N MET A 627 10.24 6.97 -15.17
CA MET A 627 11.14 7.88 -14.46
C MET A 627 12.60 7.46 -14.66
N THR A 628 13.52 8.41 -14.64
CA THR A 628 14.96 8.14 -14.81
C THR A 628 15.75 8.72 -13.64
N ILE A 629 16.45 7.86 -12.93
CA ILE A 629 17.34 8.25 -11.83
C ILE A 629 18.73 8.49 -12.41
N CYS A 630 19.28 9.67 -12.15
CA CYS A 630 20.51 10.17 -12.74
C CYS A 630 21.49 10.57 -11.64
N VAL A 631 22.78 10.27 -11.87
CA VAL A 631 23.88 10.71 -11.01
C VAL A 631 25.02 11.25 -11.85
N LYS A 632 25.68 12.28 -11.32
CA LYS A 632 26.88 12.88 -11.90
C LYS A 632 27.87 13.21 -10.79
N ARG A 633 29.13 12.90 -11.01
CA ARG A 633 30.21 13.36 -10.12
C ARG A 633 30.46 14.83 -10.40
N SER A 634 30.34 15.67 -9.36
CA SER A 634 30.54 17.11 -9.54
C SER A 634 32.03 17.39 -9.72
N GLU A 635 32.44 17.83 -10.91
CA GLU A 635 33.76 18.43 -11.14
C GLU A 635 33.79 19.83 -10.50
N ARG A 636 34.87 20.21 -9.80
CA ARG A 636 35.00 21.60 -9.34
C ARG A 636 35.12 22.49 -10.56
N GLN A 637 34.18 23.42 -10.73
CA GLN A 637 34.42 24.57 -11.61
C GLN A 637 35.67 25.29 -11.09
N PRO A 638 36.72 25.50 -11.91
CA PRO A 638 37.81 26.38 -11.52
C PRO A 638 37.20 27.75 -11.20
N ARG A 639 37.64 28.37 -10.10
CA ARG A 639 37.28 29.76 -9.79
C ARG A 639 37.51 30.58 -11.06
N ARG A 640 36.49 31.32 -11.51
CA ARG A 640 36.60 32.26 -12.63
C ARG A 640 37.89 33.06 -12.46
N THR A 641 38.85 32.81 -13.34
CA THR A 641 40.03 33.66 -13.48
C THR A 641 39.54 35.06 -13.88
N PRO A 642 40.01 36.12 -13.21
CA PRO A 642 39.76 37.48 -13.67
C PRO A 642 40.20 37.58 -15.13
N LYS A 643 39.34 38.16 -15.99
CA LYS A 643 39.72 38.46 -17.37
C LYS A 643 40.79 39.55 -17.35
N ASN A 644 42.06 39.13 -17.39
CA ASN A 644 43.31 39.87 -17.65
C ASN A 644 44.37 39.47 -16.64
N VAL A 645 45.11 38.41 -16.94
CA VAL A 645 46.25 37.96 -16.16
C VAL A 645 47.33 37.50 -17.15
N SER A 646 48.58 37.93 -16.95
CA SER A 646 49.72 37.69 -17.84
C SER A 646 50.16 36.21 -17.87
N GLU A 647 50.89 35.81 -18.91
CA GLU A 647 51.31 34.40 -19.14
C GLU A 647 52.15 33.81 -17.98
N ASP A 648 52.89 34.63 -17.24
CA ASP A 648 53.65 34.18 -16.06
C ASP A 648 52.75 33.83 -14.86
N GLU A 649 51.63 34.54 -14.67
CA GLU A 649 50.66 34.22 -13.62
C GLU A 649 49.80 32.99 -13.96
N ALA A 650 49.64 32.67 -15.26
CA ALA A 650 48.98 31.44 -15.71
C ALA A 650 49.79 30.19 -15.36
N LEU A 651 51.12 30.27 -15.39
CA LEU A 651 52.02 29.18 -15.01
C LEU A 651 52.00 28.94 -13.48
N VAL A 652 51.94 30.01 -12.69
CA VAL A 652 51.75 29.95 -11.22
C VAL A 652 50.38 29.36 -10.87
N HIS A 653 49.33 29.71 -11.63
CA HIS A 653 48.00 29.10 -11.49
C HIS A 653 47.97 27.61 -11.87
N ALA A 654 48.75 27.19 -12.87
CA ALA A 654 48.86 25.78 -13.26
C ALA A 654 49.62 24.95 -12.21
N LEU A 655 50.70 25.48 -11.63
CA LEU A 655 51.40 24.85 -10.51
C LEU A 655 50.54 24.79 -9.25
N SER A 656 49.75 25.85 -8.96
CA SER A 656 48.73 25.83 -7.91
C SER A 656 47.62 24.82 -8.18
N ALA A 657 47.27 24.58 -9.45
CA ALA A 657 46.30 23.55 -9.83
C ALA A 657 46.86 22.13 -9.60
N VAL A 658 48.16 21.90 -9.85
CA VAL A 658 48.83 20.63 -9.55
C VAL A 658 48.96 20.41 -8.04
N GLU A 659 49.28 21.45 -7.27
CA GLU A 659 49.26 21.42 -5.79
C GLU A 659 47.84 21.24 -5.23
N GLN A 660 46.80 21.75 -5.89
CA GLN A 660 45.40 21.55 -5.50
C GLN A 660 44.89 20.15 -5.86
N VAL A 661 45.35 19.54 -6.95
CA VAL A 661 45.10 18.13 -7.26
C VAL A 661 45.80 17.22 -6.23
N ALA A 662 46.99 17.59 -5.78
CA ALA A 662 47.65 16.93 -4.65
C ALA A 662 46.90 17.13 -3.31
N ALA A 663 46.27 18.28 -3.09
CA ALA A 663 45.44 18.56 -1.92
C ALA A 663 44.03 17.91 -1.96
N GLU A 664 43.52 17.50 -3.13
CA GLU A 664 42.26 16.75 -3.23
C GLU A 664 42.39 15.29 -2.80
N VAL A 665 43.60 14.71 -2.87
CA VAL A 665 43.96 13.46 -2.21
C VAL A 665 43.85 13.58 -0.67
N ASP A 666 43.86 14.80 -0.14
CA ASP A 666 44.00 15.10 1.29
C ASP A 666 42.66 15.28 2.05
N SER A 667 41.51 15.37 1.37
CA SER A 667 40.19 15.57 2.04
C SER A 667 39.28 14.35 2.12
N GLY A 668 39.48 13.33 1.27
CA GLY A 668 38.70 12.08 1.29
C GLY A 668 37.19 12.19 0.98
N VAL A 669 36.68 13.34 0.49
CA VAL A 669 35.25 13.58 0.18
C VAL A 669 35.01 13.75 -1.33
N THR A 670 34.02 13.07 -1.90
CA THR A 670 33.55 13.24 -3.29
C THR A 670 32.12 13.77 -3.34
N LYS A 671 31.88 14.81 -4.16
CA LYS A 671 30.56 15.44 -4.36
C LYS A 671 29.85 14.91 -5.61
N TRP A 672 28.53 14.85 -5.53
CA TRP A 672 27.66 14.33 -6.58
C TRP A 672 26.43 15.21 -6.76
N ASP A 673 26.03 15.41 -8.00
CA ASP A 673 24.67 15.82 -8.38
C ASP A 673 23.83 14.57 -8.58
N VAL A 674 22.66 14.52 -7.95
CA VAL A 674 21.72 13.38 -8.02
C VAL A 674 20.31 13.89 -8.29
N TRP A 675 19.60 13.28 -9.23
CA TRP A 675 18.25 13.74 -9.58
C TRP A 675 17.40 12.62 -10.15
N VAL A 676 16.10 12.89 -10.25
CA VAL A 676 15.12 12.05 -10.93
C VAL A 676 14.43 12.88 -12.00
N GLU A 677 14.41 12.36 -13.22
CA GLU A 677 13.67 12.90 -14.36
C GLU A 677 12.29 12.23 -14.46
N ASN A 678 11.26 13.01 -14.78
CA ASN A 678 9.92 12.50 -15.13
C ASN A 678 9.89 11.93 -16.56
N ALA A 679 8.72 11.45 -17.00
CA ALA A 679 8.54 10.88 -18.34
C ALA A 679 8.87 11.86 -19.48
N GLU A 680 8.77 13.17 -19.22
CA GLU A 680 9.07 14.26 -20.16
C GLU A 680 10.54 14.70 -20.11
N GLY A 681 11.38 14.09 -19.26
CA GLY A 681 12.80 14.41 -19.12
C GLY A 681 13.12 15.67 -18.30
N GLY A 682 12.15 16.22 -17.56
CA GLY A 682 12.41 17.31 -16.62
C GLY A 682 12.66 16.85 -15.19
N TYR A 683 13.31 17.68 -14.40
CA TYR A 683 13.58 17.42 -12.99
C TYR A 683 12.29 17.26 -12.18
N ALA A 684 12.06 16.05 -11.68
CA ALA A 684 11.03 15.76 -10.69
C ALA A 684 11.57 15.82 -9.26
N VAL A 685 12.80 15.34 -9.06
CA VAL A 685 13.55 15.44 -7.80
C VAL A 685 14.96 15.90 -8.12
N LYS A 686 15.52 16.84 -7.35
CA LYS A 686 16.90 17.29 -7.53
C LYS A 686 17.61 17.39 -6.19
N GLY A 687 18.85 16.93 -6.14
CA GLY A 687 19.67 16.94 -4.95
C GLY A 687 21.17 16.91 -5.21
N THR A 688 21.91 16.97 -4.12
CA THR A 688 23.37 16.83 -4.08
C THR A 688 23.73 15.85 -2.98
N ALA A 689 24.80 15.08 -3.17
CA ALA A 689 25.29 14.12 -2.19
C ALA A 689 26.80 14.22 -2.00
N GLU A 690 27.26 13.87 -0.81
CA GLU A 690 28.67 13.68 -0.49
C GLU A 690 28.92 12.23 -0.12
N THR A 691 30.02 11.69 -0.63
CA THR A 691 30.52 10.35 -0.32
C THR A 691 31.94 10.47 0.21
N VAL A 692 32.38 9.54 1.04
CA VAL A 692 33.74 9.54 1.60
C VAL A 692 34.44 8.22 1.40
N ALA A 693 35.77 8.30 1.34
CA ALA A 693 36.64 7.13 1.29
C ALA A 693 36.54 6.27 2.56
N PRO A 694 36.84 4.96 2.47
CA PRO A 694 36.91 4.10 3.64
C PRO A 694 37.84 4.68 4.70
N GLY A 695 37.34 4.78 5.93
CA GLY A 695 38.10 5.25 7.10
C GLY A 695 38.28 6.76 7.24
N TYR A 696 37.53 7.54 6.47
CA TYR A 696 37.43 8.99 6.67
C TYR A 696 37.00 9.36 8.09
N VAL A 697 37.86 10.09 8.81
CA VAL A 697 37.54 10.71 10.10
C VAL A 697 37.35 12.20 9.87
N LYS A 698 36.21 12.74 10.33
CA LYS A 698 35.94 14.18 10.25
C LYS A 698 37.05 14.93 11.03
N PRO A 699 37.74 15.92 10.43
CA PRO A 699 38.71 16.73 11.14
C PRO A 699 38.05 17.38 12.37
N PRO A 700 38.72 17.48 13.52
CA PRO A 700 38.18 18.21 14.66
C PRO A 700 37.81 19.62 14.22
N GLY A 701 36.54 19.99 14.42
CA GLY A 701 36.05 21.28 13.98
C GLY A 701 36.85 22.40 14.65
N VAL A 702 37.43 23.30 13.87
CA VAL A 702 37.90 24.58 14.39
C VAL A 702 36.66 25.30 14.93
N VAL A 703 36.51 25.31 16.24
CA VAL A 703 35.55 26.19 16.92
C VAL A 703 36.04 27.61 16.65
N ARG A 704 35.58 28.22 15.57
CA ARG A 704 35.59 29.68 15.49
C ARG A 704 34.62 30.15 16.56
N ARG A 705 35.15 30.49 17.73
CA ARG A 705 34.48 31.37 18.68
C ARG A 705 34.08 32.62 17.89
N LEU A 706 32.77 32.78 17.68
CA LEU A 706 32.18 34.09 17.43
C LEU A 706 31.94 34.74 18.78
#